data_AF-A0A6N6ZH08-F1
#
_entry.id   AF-A0A6N6ZH08-F1
#
_cell.length_a   1.000
_cell.length_b   1.000
_cell.length_c   1.000
_cell.angle_alpha   90.00
_cell.angle_beta   90.00
_cell.angle_gamma   90.00
#
_symmetry.space_group_name_H-M   'P 1'
#
loop_
_entity.id
_entity.type
_entity.pdbx_description
1 polymer ?
#
loop_
_entity_poly.entity_id
_entity_poly.type
_entity_poly.pdbx_seq_one_letter_code
_entity_poly.pdbx_strand_id
1 'polypeptide(L)'
;MRAAEPPILRDIVFIGGGHSHAVALRMWAMRPVPGARLTLICTDTETPYSGMLPGFIAGHYQCEDIHIDVRRLAEFAGARYYRDEVVGIDRAERRVLCRDRPPVAYDLLSINIGSTPRLAQVAGAEAHAVPVKPIRQFGERWRALLERVRQHAGPTTVAVVGAGAGGVELALAMHHRLRRELQALGRDPDEVAVHLFSAGADILPTHNRAVRRAFEGVLAQRGIAVHRDAEVVEVAPGLLKTRRGATLAADEIVWVTQAGGATWLAGTGLALDAAGFIRVADTLQTETDPRIFATGDCAAMIGRPLEKAGVFAVRMGPVLAENLRRAVLDRPLKAYQPQRRWLALISTGDRHAIVSRGAFFARGDWVWRWKDWIDRRFMVRFSDLPGMDEMQGKAKPVADAIPLEAAEQTQALSALAMRCGGCGAKVGASVLSRALARLQPIQRDDVLIGLADPDDAAVLRVPPGKAVVQTVDFFRAFIDDPWVFGRIAANHALGDVFAMGAEAQSATAIATVPPGLESKVEDTLFQMMSGAVSVLNAAGCALVGGHTGEGRELALGFAVNGLMDESLAGVMTKGGLRPGDALILTKPIGTGTLLAAHARLAAKGRWIDAALASMQVCNRAAAACLMAHGARACTDLTGFGLLGHLVEMTKPSGVDAELELDALPLLEGARETAAAGILSSLQPANVRLRRAVRNQEAALNHPVYPLLFDPQTAGGLLAGVPADQAEACLAELRRLDYSHAARIGRVLAQGEALEPIFLVL
;
A
#
# COMPACT_ATOMS: atom_id res chain seq x y z
N MET A 1 -9.33 -6.64 -33.96
CA MET A 1 -10.18 -6.16 -32.85
C MET A 1 -9.85 -7.00 -31.63
N ARG A 2 -9.34 -6.41 -30.54
CA ARG A 2 -9.15 -7.14 -29.27
C ARG A 2 -10.54 -7.49 -28.71
N ALA A 3 -10.70 -8.69 -28.15
CA ALA A 3 -11.95 -9.08 -27.49
C ALA A 3 -12.27 -8.08 -26.38
N ALA A 4 -13.52 -7.62 -26.32
CA ALA A 4 -13.98 -6.69 -25.29
C ALA A 4 -13.82 -7.36 -23.91
N GLU A 5 -13.34 -6.61 -22.91
CA GLU A 5 -13.35 -7.09 -21.53
C GLU A 5 -14.81 -7.29 -21.08
N PRO A 6 -15.10 -8.37 -20.33
CA PRO A 6 -16.45 -8.65 -19.88
C PRO A 6 -16.91 -7.55 -18.90
N PRO A 7 -18.20 -7.16 -18.91
CA PRO A 7 -18.74 -6.21 -17.95
C PRO A 7 -18.58 -6.74 -16.52
N ILE A 8 -18.47 -5.83 -15.56
CA ILE A 8 -18.40 -6.21 -14.15
C ILE A 8 -19.78 -6.63 -13.64
N LEU A 9 -19.87 -7.86 -13.14
CA LEU A 9 -21.11 -8.51 -12.68
C LEU A 9 -21.11 -8.73 -11.16
N ARG A 10 -19.96 -9.09 -10.59
CA ARG A 10 -19.84 -9.42 -9.15
C ARG A 10 -18.57 -8.82 -8.55
N ASP A 11 -18.64 -8.40 -7.29
CA ASP A 11 -17.52 -7.94 -6.48
C ASP A 11 -17.15 -8.99 -5.42
N ILE A 12 -15.87 -9.34 -5.38
CA ILE A 12 -15.30 -10.18 -4.32
C ILE A 12 -14.27 -9.36 -3.57
N VAL A 13 -14.50 -9.15 -2.28
CA VAL A 13 -13.62 -8.38 -1.40
C VAL A 13 -12.82 -9.32 -0.50
N PHE A 14 -11.51 -9.11 -0.43
CA PHE A 14 -10.58 -9.75 0.48
C PHE A 14 -10.17 -8.73 1.54
N ILE A 15 -10.36 -9.05 2.82
CA ILE A 15 -9.89 -8.25 3.96
C ILE A 15 -8.64 -8.91 4.55
N GLY A 16 -7.52 -8.21 4.49
CA GLY A 16 -6.21 -8.64 4.98
C GLY A 16 -5.41 -9.47 3.96
N GLY A 17 -4.11 -9.24 3.90
CA GLY A 17 -3.18 -9.91 2.99
C GLY A 17 -2.58 -11.21 3.52
N GLY A 18 -3.22 -11.92 4.46
CA GLY A 18 -2.60 -13.10 5.06
C GLY A 18 -2.51 -14.31 4.12
N HIS A 19 -1.82 -15.37 4.58
CA HIS A 19 -1.34 -16.48 3.73
C HIS A 19 -2.40 -17.14 2.85
N SER A 20 -3.62 -17.33 3.35
CA SER A 20 -4.69 -17.96 2.55
C SER A 20 -5.13 -17.05 1.40
N HIS A 21 -5.21 -15.73 1.63
CA HIS A 21 -5.53 -14.75 0.59
C HIS A 21 -4.40 -14.62 -0.43
N ALA A 22 -3.14 -14.60 -0.01
CA ALA A 22 -2.01 -14.60 -0.94
C ALA A 22 -2.06 -15.81 -1.89
N VAL A 23 -2.28 -17.02 -1.34
CA VAL A 23 -2.46 -18.22 -2.17
C VAL A 23 -3.70 -18.10 -3.06
N ALA A 24 -4.80 -17.57 -2.55
CA ALA A 24 -6.05 -17.47 -3.29
C ALA A 24 -5.97 -16.48 -4.46
N LEU A 25 -5.37 -15.30 -4.28
CA LEU A 25 -5.12 -14.30 -5.32
C LEU A 25 -4.23 -14.87 -6.42
N ARG A 26 -3.12 -15.51 -6.05
CA ARG A 26 -2.23 -16.17 -7.02
C ARG A 26 -2.98 -17.22 -7.84
N MET A 27 -3.79 -18.04 -7.17
CA MET A 27 -4.58 -19.06 -7.87
C MET A 27 -5.67 -18.45 -8.73
N TRP A 28 -6.27 -17.33 -8.33
CA TRP A 28 -7.25 -16.59 -9.12
C TRP A 28 -6.65 -16.09 -10.41
N ALA A 29 -5.48 -15.45 -10.35
CA ALA A 29 -4.72 -14.97 -11.51
C ALA A 29 -4.52 -16.07 -12.57
N MET A 30 -4.25 -17.30 -12.14
CA MET A 30 -4.03 -18.44 -13.04
C MET A 30 -5.31 -18.95 -13.73
N ARG A 31 -6.47 -18.74 -13.10
CA ARG A 31 -7.78 -19.23 -13.58
C ARG A 31 -8.86 -18.21 -13.17
N PRO A 32 -8.95 -17.05 -13.84
CA PRO A 32 -9.88 -15.99 -13.47
C PRO A 32 -11.31 -16.37 -13.83
N VAL A 33 -12.28 -15.69 -13.21
CA VAL A 33 -13.70 -15.77 -13.57
C VAL A 33 -14.10 -14.48 -14.28
N PRO A 34 -14.40 -14.50 -15.59
CA PRO A 34 -14.90 -13.34 -16.32
C PRO A 34 -16.08 -12.65 -15.62
N GLY A 35 -16.04 -11.32 -15.51
CA GLY A 35 -17.09 -10.52 -14.85
C GLY A 35 -17.03 -10.46 -13.32
N ALA A 36 -16.09 -11.16 -12.68
CA ALA A 36 -15.82 -11.02 -11.25
C ALA A 36 -14.67 -10.05 -10.99
N ARG A 37 -14.96 -8.94 -10.31
CA ARG A 37 -13.97 -7.93 -9.90
C ARG A 37 -13.46 -8.24 -8.49
N LEU A 38 -12.14 -8.34 -8.36
CA LEU A 38 -11.51 -8.57 -7.06
C LEU A 38 -11.05 -7.26 -6.42
N THR A 39 -11.14 -7.17 -5.10
CA THR A 39 -10.59 -6.07 -4.31
C THR A 39 -9.88 -6.62 -3.07
N LEU A 40 -8.62 -6.27 -2.85
CA LEU A 40 -7.89 -6.55 -1.62
C LEU A 40 -7.80 -5.26 -0.78
N ILE A 41 -8.35 -5.29 0.43
CA ILE A 41 -8.21 -4.23 1.42
C ILE A 41 -7.20 -4.68 2.47
N CYS A 42 -6.10 -3.95 2.62
CA CYS A 42 -5.04 -4.29 3.56
C CYS A 42 -4.35 -3.04 4.09
N THR A 43 -3.97 -3.05 5.37
CA THR A 43 -3.18 -1.97 5.97
C THR A 43 -1.75 -1.92 5.43
N ASP A 44 -1.22 -3.10 5.09
CA ASP A 44 0.17 -3.31 4.72
C ASP A 44 0.31 -3.83 3.29
N THR A 45 1.31 -3.30 2.59
CA THR A 45 1.70 -3.72 1.24
C THR A 45 2.63 -4.92 1.25
N GLU A 46 3.40 -5.08 2.32
CA GLU A 46 4.32 -6.18 2.53
C GLU A 46 3.83 -7.01 3.72
N THR A 47 3.43 -8.25 3.49
CA THR A 47 2.98 -9.17 4.55
C THR A 47 4.08 -10.18 4.88
N PRO A 48 4.48 -10.33 6.15
CA PRO A 48 5.55 -11.26 6.52
C PRO A 48 5.08 -12.72 6.50
N TYR A 49 5.91 -13.58 5.92
CA TYR A 49 5.80 -15.02 5.98
C TYR A 49 6.35 -15.53 7.32
N SER A 50 5.42 -15.79 8.23
CA SER A 50 5.71 -16.21 9.62
C SER A 50 6.67 -17.40 9.75
N GLY A 51 6.70 -18.32 8.76
CA GLY A 51 7.60 -19.47 8.76
C GLY A 51 9.08 -19.11 8.68
N MET A 52 9.42 -17.96 8.10
CA MET A 52 10.81 -17.48 7.97
C MET A 52 11.20 -16.46 9.04
N LEU A 53 10.25 -15.97 9.85
CA LEU A 53 10.52 -14.97 10.90
C LEU A 53 11.69 -15.37 11.81
N PRO A 54 11.76 -16.60 12.38
CA PRO A 54 12.88 -16.96 13.24
C PRO A 54 14.24 -16.97 12.51
N GLY A 55 14.25 -17.26 11.22
CA GLY A 55 15.47 -17.18 10.40
C GLY A 55 15.91 -15.72 10.16
N PHE A 56 14.97 -14.79 9.99
CA PHE A 56 15.25 -13.36 9.93
C PHE A 56 15.81 -12.85 11.26
N ILE A 57 15.19 -13.21 12.38
CA ILE A 57 15.68 -12.88 13.73
C ILE A 57 17.09 -13.41 13.95
N ALA A 58 17.37 -14.65 13.52
CA ALA A 58 18.70 -15.24 13.62
C ALA A 58 19.74 -14.63 12.65
N GLY A 59 19.33 -13.77 11.70
CA GLY A 59 20.21 -13.14 10.71
C GLY A 59 20.51 -14.00 9.47
N HIS A 60 19.68 -14.99 9.15
CA HIS A 60 19.83 -15.84 7.95
C HIS A 60 19.11 -15.29 6.71
N TYR A 61 18.16 -14.38 6.93
CA TYR A 61 17.34 -13.75 5.89
C TYR A 61 17.37 -12.24 6.05
N GLN A 62 17.24 -11.54 4.93
CA GLN A 62 16.92 -10.12 4.91
C GLN A 62 15.42 -9.91 5.14
N CYS A 63 15.04 -8.67 5.39
CA CYS A 63 13.62 -8.30 5.51
C CYS A 63 12.84 -8.67 4.26
N GLU A 64 13.40 -8.35 3.09
CA GLU A 64 12.75 -8.56 1.81
C GLU A 64 12.51 -10.06 1.52
N ASP A 65 13.41 -10.93 1.99
CA ASP A 65 13.31 -12.39 1.81
C ASP A 65 12.08 -12.99 2.49
N ILE A 66 11.56 -12.35 3.54
CA ILE A 66 10.46 -12.88 4.36
C ILE A 66 9.13 -12.19 4.08
N HIS A 67 9.06 -11.20 3.19
CA HIS A 67 7.82 -10.47 2.92
C HIS A 67 7.25 -10.82 1.55
N ILE A 68 5.93 -11.02 1.50
CA ILE A 68 5.16 -11.10 0.27
C ILE A 68 4.63 -9.70 -0.03
N ASP A 69 4.94 -9.20 -1.23
CA ASP A 69 4.36 -7.97 -1.76
C ASP A 69 2.92 -8.24 -2.22
N VAL A 70 1.96 -7.89 -1.37
CA VAL A 70 0.54 -8.17 -1.64
C VAL A 70 -0.08 -7.19 -2.61
N ARG A 71 0.48 -5.98 -2.79
CA ARG A 71 0.06 -5.07 -3.86
C ARG A 71 0.42 -5.68 -5.20
N ARG A 72 1.70 -6.02 -5.41
CA ARG A 72 2.15 -6.65 -6.67
C ARG A 72 1.41 -7.94 -6.95
N LEU A 73 1.08 -8.72 -5.92
CA LEU A 73 0.27 -9.93 -6.06
C LEU A 73 -1.20 -9.66 -6.40
N ALA A 74 -1.80 -8.58 -5.87
CA ALA A 74 -3.15 -8.15 -6.22
C ALA A 74 -3.21 -7.71 -7.69
N GLU A 75 -2.25 -6.89 -8.12
CA GLU A 75 -2.11 -6.47 -9.53
C GLU A 75 -1.94 -7.68 -10.46
N PHE A 76 -1.10 -8.64 -10.08
CA PHE A 76 -0.95 -9.90 -10.80
C PHE A 76 -2.28 -10.69 -10.93
N ALA A 77 -3.16 -10.57 -9.94
CA ALA A 77 -4.47 -11.20 -9.95
C ALA A 77 -5.57 -10.38 -10.66
N GLY A 78 -5.24 -9.19 -11.18
CA GLY A 78 -6.23 -8.23 -11.70
C GLY A 78 -7.17 -7.72 -10.60
N ALA A 79 -6.67 -7.66 -9.36
CA ALA A 79 -7.42 -7.22 -8.19
C ALA A 79 -7.06 -5.78 -7.85
N ARG A 80 -8.07 -4.98 -7.52
CA ARG A 80 -7.88 -3.64 -6.97
C ARG A 80 -7.20 -3.75 -5.61
N TYR A 81 -6.18 -2.96 -5.35
CA TYR A 81 -5.51 -2.91 -4.04
C TYR A 81 -5.83 -1.61 -3.31
N TYR A 82 -6.52 -1.71 -2.17
CA TYR A 82 -6.89 -0.60 -1.32
C TYR A 82 -6.07 -0.64 -0.03
N ARG A 83 -5.24 0.38 0.15
CA ARG A 83 -4.45 0.53 1.38
C ARG A 83 -5.26 1.28 2.43
N ASP A 84 -5.99 0.55 3.27
CA ASP A 84 -6.86 1.11 4.30
C ASP A 84 -7.06 0.08 5.43
N GLU A 85 -7.51 0.56 6.60
CA GLU A 85 -7.88 -0.27 7.74
C GLU A 85 -9.39 -0.56 7.71
N VAL A 86 -9.76 -1.83 7.79
CA VAL A 86 -11.16 -2.22 7.97
C VAL A 86 -11.52 -2.13 9.44
N VAL A 87 -12.57 -1.36 9.72
CA VAL A 87 -13.09 -1.09 11.08
C VAL A 87 -14.45 -1.74 11.35
N GLY A 88 -15.09 -2.30 10.32
CA GLY A 88 -16.39 -2.95 10.46
C GLY A 88 -16.93 -3.55 9.17
N ILE A 89 -18.04 -4.27 9.28
CA ILE A 89 -18.78 -4.83 8.14
C ILE A 89 -20.26 -4.56 8.40
N ASP A 90 -20.90 -3.87 7.47
CA ASP A 90 -22.35 -3.78 7.38
C ASP A 90 -22.88 -4.91 6.49
N ARG A 91 -23.43 -5.96 7.11
CA ARG A 91 -23.93 -7.13 6.39
C ARG A 91 -25.29 -6.92 5.75
N ALA A 92 -26.07 -5.96 6.24
CA ALA A 92 -27.38 -5.65 5.68
C ALA A 92 -27.20 -4.97 4.32
N GLU A 93 -26.33 -3.95 4.29
CA GLU A 93 -26.02 -3.19 3.07
C GLU A 93 -24.90 -3.82 2.22
N ARG A 94 -24.28 -4.91 2.71
CA ARG A 94 -23.15 -5.62 2.09
C ARG A 94 -21.97 -4.69 1.79
N ARG A 95 -21.51 -3.99 2.83
CA ARG A 95 -20.40 -3.03 2.76
C ARG A 95 -19.32 -3.31 3.79
N VAL A 96 -18.07 -3.18 3.36
CA VAL A 96 -16.92 -3.13 4.25
C VAL A 96 -16.69 -1.68 4.67
N LEU A 97 -16.66 -1.44 5.98
CA LEU A 97 -16.41 -0.11 6.54
C LEU A 97 -14.90 0.07 6.71
N CYS A 98 -14.37 1.09 6.07
CA CYS A 98 -12.94 1.42 6.11
C CYS A 98 -12.72 2.71 6.91
N ARG A 99 -11.50 2.94 7.41
CA ARG A 99 -11.19 4.09 8.26
C ARG A 99 -11.13 5.38 7.46
N ASP A 100 -10.41 5.38 6.35
CA ASP A 100 -10.01 6.62 5.66
C ASP A 100 -10.74 6.84 4.33
N ARG A 101 -11.68 5.95 3.98
CA ARG A 101 -12.41 6.01 2.70
C ARG A 101 -13.88 5.59 2.81
N PRO A 102 -14.72 5.92 1.81
CA PRO A 102 -16.10 5.48 1.78
C PRO A 102 -16.26 3.96 1.77
N PRO A 103 -17.35 3.41 2.34
CA PRO A 103 -17.57 1.97 2.43
C PRO A 103 -17.51 1.24 1.07
N VAL A 104 -16.91 0.05 1.04
CA VAL A 104 -16.68 -0.75 -0.17
C VAL A 104 -17.74 -1.84 -0.28
N ALA A 105 -18.52 -1.85 -1.37
CA ALA A 105 -19.53 -2.86 -1.61
C ALA A 105 -18.93 -4.24 -1.93
N TYR A 106 -19.64 -5.31 -1.55
CA TYR A 106 -19.26 -6.68 -1.89
C TYR A 106 -20.48 -7.56 -2.25
N ASP A 107 -20.27 -8.55 -3.11
CA ASP A 107 -21.20 -9.68 -3.27
C ASP A 107 -20.71 -10.90 -2.48
N LEU A 108 -19.40 -11.14 -2.51
CA LEU A 108 -18.71 -12.10 -1.65
C LEU A 108 -17.59 -11.41 -0.89
N LEU A 109 -17.37 -11.87 0.34
CA LEU A 109 -16.34 -11.34 1.21
C LEU A 109 -15.48 -12.47 1.78
N SER A 110 -14.18 -12.25 1.90
CA SER A 110 -13.27 -13.18 2.59
C SER A 110 -12.39 -12.43 3.58
N ILE A 111 -12.23 -12.97 4.79
CA ILE A 111 -11.45 -12.36 5.89
C ILE A 111 -10.23 -13.24 6.21
N ASN A 112 -9.03 -12.65 6.16
CA ASN A 112 -7.77 -13.28 6.54
C ASN A 112 -6.81 -12.24 7.15
N ILE A 113 -7.17 -11.78 8.35
CA ILE A 113 -6.48 -10.69 9.07
C ILE A 113 -5.48 -11.20 10.13
N GLY A 114 -5.27 -12.51 10.22
CA GLY A 114 -4.42 -13.10 11.24
C GLY A 114 -5.08 -13.11 12.62
N SER A 115 -4.29 -12.99 13.68
CA SER A 115 -4.76 -12.98 15.07
C SER A 115 -4.11 -11.83 15.84
N THR A 116 -4.81 -11.31 16.84
CA THR A 116 -4.40 -10.14 17.63
C THR A 116 -3.89 -10.58 19.01
N PRO A 117 -2.76 -10.04 19.51
CA PRO A 117 -2.30 -10.33 20.87
C PRO A 117 -3.35 -10.01 21.93
N ARG A 118 -3.49 -10.87 22.94
CA ARG A 118 -4.32 -10.61 24.13
C ARG A 118 -3.49 -10.03 25.28
N LEU A 119 -2.88 -8.87 25.04
CA LEU A 119 -2.06 -8.20 26.06
C LEU A 119 -2.91 -7.62 27.21
N ALA A 120 -4.11 -7.13 26.91
CA ALA A 120 -5.01 -6.51 27.88
C ALA A 120 -5.46 -7.45 29.04
N GLN A 121 -5.24 -8.76 28.93
CA GLN A 121 -5.56 -9.71 30.00
C GLN A 121 -4.48 -9.80 31.09
N VAL A 122 -3.30 -9.21 30.85
CA VAL A 122 -2.15 -9.22 31.75
C VAL A 122 -1.83 -7.77 32.11
N ALA A 123 -1.83 -7.46 33.41
CA ALA A 123 -1.63 -6.10 33.90
C ALA A 123 -0.29 -5.54 33.36
N GLY A 124 -0.35 -4.37 32.71
CA GLY A 124 0.81 -3.65 32.16
C GLY A 124 1.48 -4.26 30.93
N ALA A 125 1.05 -5.43 30.44
CA ALA A 125 1.67 -6.07 29.27
C ALA A 125 1.49 -5.27 27.97
N GLU A 126 0.37 -4.56 27.80
CA GLU A 126 0.14 -3.72 26.63
C GLU A 126 1.13 -2.55 26.54
N ALA A 127 1.51 -1.97 27.69
CA ALA A 127 2.42 -0.84 27.76
C ALA A 127 3.91 -1.26 27.74
N HIS A 128 4.23 -2.45 28.26
CA HIS A 128 5.61 -2.82 28.60
C HIS A 128 6.12 -4.08 27.90
N ALA A 129 5.27 -4.87 27.22
CA ALA A 129 5.70 -6.02 26.45
C ALA A 129 5.75 -5.74 24.94
N VAL A 130 6.59 -6.50 24.25
CA VAL A 130 6.74 -6.47 22.80
C VAL A 130 6.04 -7.67 22.18
N PRO A 131 4.83 -7.49 21.60
CA PRO A 131 4.14 -8.59 20.94
C PRO A 131 4.83 -8.97 19.64
N VAL A 132 4.90 -10.28 19.37
CA VAL A 132 5.44 -10.81 18.11
C VAL A 132 4.49 -10.60 16.94
N LYS A 133 3.18 -10.56 17.18
CA LYS A 133 2.15 -10.27 16.16
C LYS A 133 1.56 -8.87 16.43
N PRO A 134 1.31 -8.02 15.42
CA PRO A 134 1.64 -8.19 14.00
C PRO A 134 3.17 -8.25 13.77
N ILE A 135 3.60 -9.16 12.88
CA ILE A 135 5.02 -9.50 12.71
C ILE A 135 5.86 -8.32 12.17
N ARG A 136 5.26 -7.44 11.35
CA ARG A 136 5.94 -6.27 10.81
C ARG A 136 6.49 -5.37 11.92
N GLN A 137 5.62 -5.00 12.87
CA GLN A 137 5.99 -4.15 14.01
C GLN A 137 7.08 -4.82 14.87
N PHE A 138 7.01 -6.14 15.00
CA PHE A 138 8.04 -6.90 15.71
C PHE A 138 9.39 -6.85 15.00
N GLY A 139 9.44 -6.87 13.67
CA GLY A 139 10.69 -6.75 12.90
C GLY A 139 11.42 -5.42 13.13
N GLU A 140 10.67 -4.31 13.20
CA GLU A 140 11.22 -2.98 13.53
C GLU A 140 11.74 -2.92 14.96
N ARG A 141 10.95 -3.41 15.94
CA ARG A 141 11.35 -3.49 17.35
C ARG A 141 12.57 -4.38 17.55
N TRP A 142 12.68 -5.48 16.82
CA TRP A 142 13.84 -6.36 16.83
C TRP A 142 15.12 -5.66 16.37
N ARG A 143 15.06 -4.88 15.28
CA ARG A 143 16.21 -4.08 14.83
C ARG A 143 16.61 -3.03 15.87
N ALA A 144 15.62 -2.37 16.49
CA ALA A 144 15.89 -1.43 17.56
C ALA A 144 16.57 -2.09 18.76
N LEU A 145 16.15 -3.31 19.14
CA LEU A 145 16.84 -4.10 20.17
C LEU A 145 18.27 -4.46 19.77
N LEU A 146 18.50 -4.89 18.52
CA LEU A 146 19.85 -5.18 18.02
C LEU A 146 20.76 -3.96 18.13
N GLU A 147 20.29 -2.78 17.72
CA GLU A 147 21.05 -1.53 17.85
C GLU A 147 21.30 -1.15 19.30
N ARG A 148 20.30 -1.30 20.19
CA ARG A 148 20.50 -1.07 21.63
C ARG A 148 21.60 -1.97 22.19
N VAL A 149 21.58 -3.26 21.89
CA VAL A 149 22.60 -4.22 22.37
C VAL A 149 23.98 -3.92 21.79
N ARG A 150 24.07 -3.48 20.53
CA ARG A 150 25.33 -3.05 19.91
C ARG A 150 25.94 -1.83 20.59
N GLN A 151 25.10 -0.87 20.97
CA GLN A 151 25.53 0.42 21.54
C GLN A 151 25.73 0.38 23.06
N HIS A 152 24.95 -0.43 23.77
CA HIS A 152 25.02 -0.54 25.23
C HIS A 152 26.04 -1.59 25.66
N ALA A 153 27.07 -1.18 26.41
CA ALA A 153 28.00 -2.07 27.08
C ALA A 153 27.44 -2.52 28.43
N GLY A 154 27.34 -3.83 28.66
CA GLY A 154 26.76 -4.40 29.88
C GLY A 154 25.76 -5.53 29.62
N PRO A 155 25.31 -6.20 30.70
CA PRO A 155 24.41 -7.33 30.60
C PRO A 155 23.03 -6.92 30.06
N THR A 156 22.45 -7.75 29.19
CA THR A 156 21.10 -7.59 28.64
C THR A 156 20.28 -8.86 28.86
N THR A 157 19.12 -8.74 29.49
CA THR A 157 18.21 -9.85 29.77
C THR A 157 16.97 -9.76 28.88
N VAL A 158 16.73 -10.81 28.10
CA VAL A 158 15.54 -10.95 27.24
C VAL A 158 14.63 -12.03 27.80
N ALA A 159 13.39 -11.67 28.12
CA ALA A 159 12.36 -12.60 28.55
C ALA A 159 11.38 -12.91 27.41
N VAL A 160 11.22 -14.17 27.06
CA VAL A 160 10.26 -14.66 26.06
C VAL A 160 9.10 -15.35 26.76
N VAL A 161 7.90 -14.78 26.65
CA VAL A 161 6.68 -15.29 27.30
C VAL A 161 5.86 -16.13 26.33
N GLY A 162 5.78 -17.43 26.59
CA GLY A 162 5.03 -18.40 25.80
C GLY A 162 5.91 -19.50 25.20
N ALA A 163 5.97 -20.67 25.84
CA ALA A 163 6.81 -21.80 25.42
C ALA A 163 6.17 -22.72 24.34
N GLY A 164 5.41 -22.15 23.41
CA GLY A 164 4.96 -22.85 22.20
C GLY A 164 6.06 -22.95 21.14
N ALA A 165 5.75 -23.52 19.97
CA ALA A 165 6.73 -23.68 18.87
C ALA A 165 7.39 -22.35 18.49
N GLY A 166 6.59 -21.31 18.27
CA GLY A 166 7.11 -19.99 17.92
C GLY A 166 7.98 -19.36 19.02
N GLY A 167 7.61 -19.50 20.29
CA GLY A 167 8.37 -18.90 21.39
C GLY A 167 9.70 -19.61 21.66
N VAL A 168 9.72 -20.95 21.58
CA VAL A 168 10.98 -21.72 21.65
C VAL A 168 11.90 -21.37 20.49
N GLU A 169 11.36 -21.31 19.26
CA GLU A 169 12.15 -20.99 18.06
C GLU A 169 12.69 -19.56 18.10
N LEU A 170 11.88 -18.60 18.55
CA LEU A 170 12.31 -17.20 18.70
C LEU A 170 13.34 -17.03 19.81
N ALA A 171 13.17 -17.65 20.98
CA ALA A 171 14.16 -17.58 22.06
C ALA A 171 15.54 -18.07 21.58
N LEU A 172 15.57 -19.20 20.85
CA LEU A 172 16.79 -19.76 20.28
C LEU A 172 17.39 -18.87 19.19
N ALA A 173 16.55 -18.27 18.33
CA ALA A 173 16.99 -17.36 17.27
C ALA A 173 17.58 -16.04 17.84
N MET A 174 16.91 -15.43 18.81
CA MET A 174 17.38 -14.20 19.46
C MET A 174 18.70 -14.45 20.20
N HIS A 175 18.75 -15.52 20.99
CA HIS A 175 19.97 -15.94 21.68
C HIS A 175 21.15 -16.12 20.70
N HIS A 176 20.91 -16.81 19.57
CA HIS A 176 21.95 -17.00 18.55
C HIS A 176 22.43 -15.67 17.97
N ARG A 177 21.51 -14.78 17.57
CA ARG A 177 21.86 -13.52 16.91
C ARG A 177 22.59 -12.57 17.85
N LEU A 178 22.05 -12.33 19.05
CA LEU A 178 22.61 -11.36 20.00
C LEU A 178 24.03 -11.73 20.43
N ARG A 179 24.28 -13.01 20.73
CA ARG A 179 25.63 -13.49 21.06
C ARG A 179 26.63 -13.29 19.92
N ARG A 180 26.22 -13.53 18.67
CA ARG A 180 27.09 -13.31 17.51
C ARG A 180 27.41 -11.84 17.29
N GLU A 181 26.47 -10.94 17.55
CA GLU A 181 26.71 -9.50 17.48
C GLU A 181 27.74 -9.06 18.53
N LEU A 182 27.58 -9.53 19.77
CA LEU A 182 28.55 -9.26 20.84
C LEU A 182 29.94 -9.80 20.50
N GLN A 183 30.04 -11.04 20.03
CA GLN A 183 31.31 -11.63 19.56
C GLN A 183 31.94 -10.81 18.44
N ALA A 184 31.15 -10.34 17.47
CA ALA A 184 31.65 -9.52 16.35
C ALA A 184 32.17 -8.15 16.82
N LEU A 185 31.65 -7.64 17.93
CA LEU A 185 32.13 -6.42 18.60
C LEU A 185 33.28 -6.68 19.58
N GLY A 186 33.76 -7.92 19.72
CA GLY A 186 34.81 -8.29 20.68
C GLY A 186 34.36 -8.28 22.15
N ARG A 187 33.04 -8.33 22.39
CA ARG A 187 32.41 -8.37 23.72
C ARG A 187 32.12 -9.80 24.16
N ASP A 188 31.89 -9.98 25.46
CA ASP A 188 31.55 -11.29 25.99
C ASP A 188 30.12 -11.67 25.57
N PRO A 189 29.91 -12.73 24.78
CA PRO A 189 28.57 -13.17 24.41
C PRO A 189 27.70 -13.57 25.60
N ASP A 190 28.27 -13.90 26.76
CA ASP A 190 27.52 -14.17 27.99
C ASP A 190 26.95 -12.91 28.66
N GLU A 191 27.22 -11.71 28.12
CA GLU A 191 26.51 -10.48 28.50
C GLU A 191 25.01 -10.57 28.14
N VAL A 192 24.57 -11.45 27.23
CA VAL A 192 23.14 -11.63 26.92
C VAL A 192 22.60 -12.89 27.58
N ALA A 193 21.56 -12.71 28.41
CA ALA A 193 20.77 -13.79 28.99
C ALA A 193 19.38 -13.87 28.35
N VAL A 194 18.90 -15.08 28.06
CA VAL A 194 17.55 -15.32 27.55
C VAL A 194 16.78 -16.24 28.48
N HIS A 195 15.57 -15.84 28.84
CA HIS A 195 14.66 -16.61 29.68
C HIS A 195 13.38 -16.97 28.91
N LEU A 196 12.91 -18.20 29.03
CA LEU A 196 11.68 -18.69 28.39
C LEU A 196 10.65 -19.05 29.46
N PHE A 197 9.46 -18.46 29.39
CA PHE A 197 8.36 -18.70 30.33
C PHE A 197 7.28 -19.60 29.73
N SER A 198 6.96 -20.68 30.43
CA SER A 198 5.82 -21.55 30.16
C SER A 198 4.79 -21.45 31.29
N ALA A 199 3.52 -21.27 30.93
CA ALA A 199 2.43 -21.32 31.91
C ALA A 199 2.19 -22.75 32.45
N GLY A 200 2.62 -23.80 31.73
CA GLY A 200 2.50 -25.18 32.16
C GLY A 200 3.84 -25.85 32.45
N ALA A 201 3.78 -27.12 32.82
CA ALA A 201 4.94 -27.93 33.16
C ALA A 201 5.87 -28.22 31.98
N ASP A 202 5.33 -28.22 30.75
CA ASP A 202 6.08 -28.58 29.54
C ASP A 202 6.27 -27.39 28.59
N ILE A 203 7.34 -27.45 27.79
CA ILE A 203 7.47 -26.67 26.55
C ILE A 203 6.90 -27.47 25.38
N LEU A 204 6.49 -26.79 24.30
CA LEU A 204 5.95 -27.42 23.09
C LEU A 204 4.83 -28.45 23.38
N PRO A 205 3.76 -28.06 24.11
CA PRO A 205 2.76 -29.00 24.62
C PRO A 205 2.00 -29.76 23.51
N THR A 206 2.02 -29.27 22.27
CA THR A 206 1.41 -29.92 21.10
C THR A 206 2.32 -30.95 20.42
N HIS A 207 3.58 -31.09 20.85
CA HIS A 207 4.58 -31.96 20.23
C HIS A 207 4.87 -33.20 21.08
N ASN A 208 5.42 -34.25 20.46
CA ASN A 208 5.70 -35.50 21.18
C ASN A 208 6.87 -35.36 22.18
N ARG A 209 7.01 -36.32 23.09
CA ARG A 209 8.01 -36.30 24.18
C ARG A 209 9.46 -36.25 23.67
N ALA A 210 9.76 -36.90 22.54
CA ALA A 210 11.11 -36.90 21.96
C ALA A 210 11.51 -35.50 21.47
N VAL A 211 10.59 -34.80 20.79
CA VAL A 211 10.78 -33.41 20.35
C VAL A 211 10.99 -32.49 21.56
N ARG A 212 10.16 -32.60 22.60
CA ARG A 212 10.29 -31.78 23.82
C ARG A 212 11.66 -31.96 24.46
N ARG A 213 12.07 -33.21 24.72
CA ARG A 213 13.38 -33.53 25.30
C ARG A 213 14.54 -33.00 24.46
N ALA A 214 14.42 -33.07 23.13
CA ALA A 214 15.46 -32.55 22.25
C ALA A 214 15.59 -31.02 22.38
N PHE A 215 14.49 -30.28 22.41
CA PHE A 215 14.53 -28.82 22.63
C PHE A 215 14.96 -28.44 24.03
N GLU A 216 14.54 -29.17 25.07
CA GLU A 216 15.04 -28.99 26.44
C GLU A 216 16.56 -29.16 26.51
N GLY A 217 17.10 -30.18 25.84
CA GLY A 217 18.55 -30.37 25.74
C GLY A 217 19.25 -29.20 25.04
N VAL A 218 18.69 -28.69 23.93
CA VAL A 218 19.26 -27.53 23.20
C VAL A 218 19.20 -26.26 24.05
N LEU A 219 18.08 -25.99 24.72
CA LEU A 219 17.91 -24.83 25.61
C LEU A 219 18.91 -24.88 26.76
N ALA A 220 19.06 -26.05 27.41
CA ALA A 220 20.01 -26.26 28.50
C ALA A 220 21.47 -26.11 28.05
N GLN A 221 21.84 -26.69 26.90
CA GLN A 221 23.18 -26.54 26.32
C GLN A 221 23.55 -25.08 26.01
N ARG A 222 22.56 -24.23 25.80
CA ARG A 222 22.74 -22.80 25.52
C ARG A 222 22.56 -21.89 26.72
N GLY A 223 22.37 -22.44 27.91
CA GLY A 223 22.14 -21.65 29.11
C GLY A 223 20.85 -20.82 29.08
N ILE A 224 19.88 -21.16 28.22
CA ILE A 224 18.59 -20.49 28.18
C ILE A 224 17.75 -21.00 29.36
N ALA A 225 17.44 -20.12 30.30
CA ALA A 225 16.70 -20.48 31.50
C ALA A 225 15.21 -20.70 31.17
N VAL A 226 14.71 -21.90 31.47
CA VAL A 226 13.30 -22.26 31.21
C VAL A 226 12.52 -22.25 32.52
N HIS A 227 11.56 -21.34 32.63
CA HIS A 227 10.64 -21.21 33.76
C HIS A 227 9.35 -21.97 33.46
N ARG A 228 9.13 -23.08 34.16
CA ARG A 228 7.94 -23.94 34.05
C ARG A 228 6.92 -23.59 35.12
N ASP A 229 5.63 -23.85 34.83
CA ASP A 229 4.52 -23.49 35.72
C ASP A 229 4.59 -22.02 36.19
N ALA A 230 5.09 -21.16 35.30
CA ALA A 230 5.47 -19.78 35.54
C ALA A 230 4.62 -18.87 34.65
N GLU A 231 3.31 -18.91 34.87
CA GLU A 231 2.38 -18.04 34.16
C GLU A 231 2.62 -16.58 34.55
N VAL A 232 2.95 -15.75 33.57
CA VAL A 232 3.16 -14.30 33.75
C VAL A 232 1.79 -13.61 33.86
N VAL A 233 1.57 -12.87 34.95
CA VAL A 233 0.30 -12.21 35.27
C VAL A 233 0.39 -10.70 35.36
N GLU A 234 1.61 -10.16 35.42
CA GLU A 234 1.87 -8.72 35.51
C GLU A 234 3.22 -8.40 34.84
N VAL A 235 3.25 -7.28 34.12
CA VAL A 235 4.44 -6.73 33.46
C VAL A 235 4.52 -5.24 33.81
N ALA A 236 5.64 -4.83 34.38
CA ALA A 236 5.98 -3.44 34.71
C ALA A 236 7.21 -3.01 33.89
N PRO A 237 7.60 -1.72 33.90
CA PRO A 237 8.83 -1.27 33.24
C PRO A 237 10.04 -2.09 33.72
N GLY A 238 10.66 -2.85 32.81
CA GLY A 238 11.86 -3.64 33.10
C GLY A 238 11.63 -4.89 33.99
N LEU A 239 10.40 -5.30 34.25
CA LEU A 239 10.09 -6.37 35.21
C LEU A 239 8.86 -7.18 34.77
N LEU A 240 8.91 -8.50 34.94
CA LEU A 240 7.72 -9.36 34.88
C LEU A 240 7.52 -10.11 36.20
N LYS A 241 6.26 -10.46 36.47
CA LYS A 241 5.85 -11.22 37.65
C LYS A 241 4.95 -12.39 37.27
N THR A 242 5.22 -13.52 37.89
CA THR A 242 4.47 -14.77 37.71
C THR A 242 3.36 -14.92 38.75
N ARG A 243 2.35 -15.75 38.46
CA ARG A 243 1.24 -16.03 39.39
C ARG A 243 1.71 -16.55 40.74
N ARG A 244 2.82 -17.30 40.77
CA ARG A 244 3.42 -17.84 42.01
C ARG A 244 4.28 -16.82 42.77
N GLY A 245 4.30 -15.56 42.33
CA GLY A 245 5.00 -14.47 43.01
C GLY A 245 6.46 -14.28 42.61
N ALA A 246 7.05 -15.16 41.78
CA ALA A 246 8.41 -14.98 41.29
C ALA A 246 8.48 -13.80 40.29
N THR A 247 9.55 -13.02 40.38
CA THR A 247 9.81 -11.85 39.52
C THR A 247 11.12 -12.00 38.75
N LEU A 248 11.18 -11.46 37.54
CA LEU A 248 12.41 -11.37 36.74
C LEU A 248 12.55 -9.95 36.18
N ALA A 249 13.71 -9.33 36.42
CA ALA A 249 14.09 -8.10 35.72
C ALA A 249 14.52 -8.45 34.29
N ALA A 250 13.98 -7.75 33.31
CA ALA A 250 14.27 -7.98 31.90
C ALA A 250 14.27 -6.67 31.13
N ASP A 251 15.32 -6.45 30.33
CA ASP A 251 15.46 -5.28 29.46
C ASP A 251 14.51 -5.35 28.26
N GLU A 252 14.18 -6.56 27.82
CA GLU A 252 13.21 -6.80 26.77
C GLU A 252 12.25 -7.93 27.14
N ILE A 253 10.95 -7.70 27.01
CA ILE A 253 9.91 -8.70 27.29
C ILE A 253 9.14 -9.00 26.00
N VAL A 254 9.45 -10.11 25.36
CA VAL A 254 8.86 -10.55 24.09
C VAL A 254 7.66 -11.45 24.36
N TRP A 255 6.51 -11.08 23.82
CA TRP A 255 5.23 -11.73 24.09
C TRP A 255 4.77 -12.62 22.92
N VAL A 256 4.71 -13.94 23.17
CA VAL A 256 4.44 -14.99 22.17
C VAL A 256 3.27 -15.89 22.59
N THR A 257 2.38 -15.42 23.46
CA THR A 257 1.25 -16.21 23.98
C THR A 257 0.06 -16.28 23.01
N GLN A 258 -1.00 -16.98 23.44
CA GLN A 258 -2.21 -17.19 22.64
C GLN A 258 -2.88 -15.87 22.25
N ALA A 259 -3.01 -15.67 20.95
CA ALA A 259 -3.74 -14.55 20.37
C ALA A 259 -5.27 -14.74 20.48
N GLY A 260 -6.03 -13.68 20.27
CA GLY A 260 -7.48 -13.66 20.11
C GLY A 260 -7.88 -13.15 18.73
N GLY A 261 -9.19 -13.09 18.45
CA GLY A 261 -9.71 -12.40 17.28
C GLY A 261 -9.58 -10.89 17.39
N ALA A 262 -9.64 -10.20 16.24
CA ALA A 262 -9.61 -8.74 16.20
C ALA A 262 -10.87 -8.15 16.85
N THR A 263 -10.71 -7.09 17.63
CA THR A 263 -11.78 -6.49 18.45
C THR A 263 -12.94 -5.96 17.62
N TRP A 264 -12.67 -5.37 16.46
CA TRP A 264 -13.70 -4.83 15.56
C TRP A 264 -14.66 -5.90 15.03
N LEU A 265 -14.29 -7.19 15.06
CA LEU A 265 -15.17 -8.29 14.65
C LEU A 265 -16.41 -8.40 15.55
N ALA A 266 -16.32 -8.00 16.82
CA ALA A 266 -17.44 -8.07 17.75
C ALA A 266 -18.65 -7.23 17.30
N GLY A 267 -18.41 -6.12 16.60
CA GLY A 267 -19.46 -5.25 16.07
C GLY A 267 -20.08 -5.71 14.74
N THR A 268 -19.56 -6.78 14.12
CA THR A 268 -20.01 -7.23 12.79
C THR A 268 -21.27 -8.10 12.85
N GLY A 269 -21.58 -8.67 14.01
CA GLY A 269 -22.64 -9.66 14.21
C GLY A 269 -22.36 -11.03 13.59
N LEU A 270 -21.12 -11.31 13.17
CA LEU A 270 -20.65 -12.66 12.86
C LEU A 270 -20.56 -13.51 14.13
N ALA A 271 -20.85 -14.80 14.04
CA ALA A 271 -20.63 -15.72 15.15
C ALA A 271 -19.14 -15.84 15.46
N LEU A 272 -18.77 -15.47 16.69
CA LEU A 272 -17.42 -15.59 17.21
C LEU A 272 -17.35 -16.71 18.28
N ASP A 273 -16.19 -17.32 18.44
CA ASP A 273 -15.90 -18.17 19.60
C ASP A 273 -15.55 -17.33 20.84
N ALA A 274 -15.34 -17.98 21.98
CA ALA A 274 -15.02 -17.30 23.24
C ALA A 274 -13.68 -16.52 23.22
N ALA A 275 -12.82 -16.77 22.23
CA ALA A 275 -11.57 -16.04 22.02
C ALA A 275 -11.69 -14.94 20.94
N GLY A 276 -12.90 -14.72 20.40
CA GLY A 276 -13.18 -13.71 19.39
C GLY A 276 -12.90 -14.15 17.95
N PHE A 277 -12.59 -15.41 17.68
CA PHE A 277 -12.35 -15.90 16.32
C PHE A 277 -13.65 -16.20 15.59
N ILE A 278 -13.67 -15.95 14.27
CA ILE A 278 -14.87 -16.14 13.43
C ILE A 278 -15.16 -17.62 13.27
N ARG A 279 -16.37 -18.06 13.63
CA ARG A 279 -16.79 -19.45 13.47
C ARG A 279 -17.09 -19.76 12.01
N VAL A 280 -16.49 -20.83 11.48
CA VAL A 280 -16.61 -21.24 10.08
C VAL A 280 -16.95 -22.72 9.90
N ALA A 281 -17.73 -23.01 8.87
CA ALA A 281 -18.01 -24.37 8.41
C ALA A 281 -16.78 -24.99 7.72
N ASP A 282 -16.88 -26.27 7.35
CA ASP A 282 -15.83 -26.95 6.57
C ASP A 282 -15.67 -26.37 5.16
N THR A 283 -16.67 -25.69 4.62
CA THR A 283 -16.60 -24.91 3.37
C THR A 283 -15.86 -23.58 3.50
N LEU A 284 -15.40 -23.22 4.71
CA LEU A 284 -14.77 -21.94 5.08
C LEU A 284 -15.73 -20.74 5.10
N GLN A 285 -17.02 -20.95 4.84
CA GLN A 285 -18.05 -19.94 5.05
C GLN A 285 -18.26 -19.67 6.54
N THR A 286 -18.59 -18.43 6.90
CA THR A 286 -19.00 -18.11 8.27
C THR A 286 -20.31 -18.80 8.62
N GLU A 287 -20.51 -19.09 9.90
CA GLU A 287 -21.75 -19.69 10.41
C GLU A 287 -22.98 -18.81 10.17
N THR A 288 -22.79 -17.48 10.17
CA THR A 288 -23.89 -16.52 10.20
C THR A 288 -24.25 -15.95 8.83
N ASP A 289 -23.30 -15.86 7.90
CA ASP A 289 -23.55 -15.36 6.55
C ASP A 289 -22.78 -16.19 5.51
N PRO A 290 -23.47 -16.95 4.63
CA PRO A 290 -22.81 -17.78 3.62
C PRO A 290 -22.07 -16.98 2.54
N ARG A 291 -22.30 -15.66 2.43
CA ARG A 291 -21.57 -14.80 1.49
C ARG A 291 -20.18 -14.40 2.01
N ILE A 292 -19.93 -14.63 3.31
CA ILE A 292 -18.69 -14.27 3.97
C ILE A 292 -17.90 -15.55 4.27
N PHE A 293 -16.63 -15.53 3.90
CA PHE A 293 -15.64 -16.56 4.19
C PHE A 293 -14.64 -16.03 5.23
N ALA A 294 -14.08 -16.92 6.04
CA ALA A 294 -12.94 -16.57 6.89
C ALA A 294 -11.91 -17.70 6.91
N THR A 295 -10.64 -17.33 6.88
CA THR A 295 -9.53 -18.30 6.78
C THR A 295 -8.32 -17.86 7.62
N GLY A 296 -7.39 -18.78 7.82
CA GLY A 296 -6.18 -18.52 8.62
C GLY A 296 -6.48 -18.36 10.11
N ASP A 297 -5.65 -17.61 10.82
CA ASP A 297 -5.71 -17.55 12.28
C ASP A 297 -7.00 -16.89 12.81
N CYS A 298 -7.65 -16.02 12.02
CA CYS A 298 -8.90 -15.38 12.44
C CYS A 298 -10.11 -16.32 12.43
N ALA A 299 -10.00 -17.51 11.85
CA ALA A 299 -11.10 -18.47 11.70
C ALA A 299 -11.02 -19.62 12.73
N ALA A 300 -12.17 -20.01 13.27
CA ALA A 300 -12.36 -21.16 14.15
C ALA A 300 -13.32 -22.15 13.48
N MET A 301 -12.82 -23.34 13.13
CA MET A 301 -13.65 -24.36 12.47
C MET A 301 -14.64 -24.98 13.46
N ILE A 302 -15.92 -25.01 13.08
CA ILE A 302 -17.00 -25.63 13.86
C ILE A 302 -16.77 -27.14 13.92
N GLY A 303 -16.91 -27.71 15.12
CA GLY A 303 -16.78 -29.16 15.34
C GLY A 303 -15.37 -29.73 15.18
N ARG A 304 -14.36 -28.91 14.86
CA ARG A 304 -12.96 -29.36 14.75
C ARG A 304 -11.97 -28.26 15.17
N PRO A 305 -11.42 -28.31 16.40
CA PRO A 305 -10.42 -27.35 16.83
C PRO A 305 -9.15 -27.47 15.98
N LEU A 306 -8.63 -26.33 15.52
CA LEU A 306 -7.37 -26.24 14.80
C LEU A 306 -6.37 -25.40 15.58
N GLU A 307 -5.12 -25.85 15.60
CA GLU A 307 -4.02 -25.02 16.06
C GLU A 307 -3.87 -23.82 15.11
N LYS A 308 -3.60 -22.63 15.68
CA LYS A 308 -3.38 -21.40 14.93
C LYS A 308 -1.96 -21.38 14.36
N ALA A 309 -1.76 -22.22 13.34
CA ALA A 309 -0.47 -22.44 12.69
C ALA A 309 -0.53 -22.13 11.19
N GLY A 310 0.52 -21.51 10.67
CA GLY A 310 0.61 -21.07 9.28
C GLY A 310 0.39 -22.18 8.24
N VAL A 311 0.69 -23.44 8.58
CA VAL A 311 0.45 -24.60 7.71
C VAL A 311 -1.03 -24.79 7.34
N PHE A 312 -1.94 -24.50 8.28
CA PHE A 312 -3.39 -24.60 8.01
C PHE A 312 -3.84 -23.42 7.15
N ALA A 313 -3.38 -22.21 7.46
CA ALA A 313 -3.68 -21.02 6.67
C ALA A 313 -3.26 -21.19 5.20
N VAL A 314 -2.03 -21.64 4.93
CA VAL A 314 -1.55 -21.88 3.56
C VAL A 314 -2.40 -22.94 2.84
N ARG A 315 -2.87 -23.97 3.56
CA ARG A 315 -3.70 -25.05 2.99
C ARG A 315 -5.17 -24.69 2.81
N MET A 316 -5.68 -23.69 3.53
CA MET A 316 -7.02 -23.15 3.29
C MET A 316 -7.08 -22.38 1.97
N GLY A 317 -5.99 -21.74 1.54
CA GLY A 317 -5.94 -20.90 0.33
C GLY A 317 -6.46 -21.56 -0.95
N PRO A 318 -6.04 -22.79 -1.31
CA PRO A 318 -6.56 -23.46 -2.50
C PRO A 318 -8.05 -23.80 -2.45
N VAL A 319 -8.55 -24.18 -1.27
CA VAL A 319 -9.98 -24.44 -1.08
C VAL A 319 -10.77 -23.14 -1.12
N LEU A 320 -10.25 -22.08 -0.50
CA LEU A 320 -10.86 -20.75 -0.55
C LEU A 320 -10.98 -20.25 -2.00
N ALA A 321 -9.90 -20.31 -2.78
CA ALA A 321 -9.93 -19.86 -4.18
C ALA A 321 -10.96 -20.64 -5.02
N GLU A 322 -11.04 -21.96 -4.83
CA GLU A 322 -12.03 -22.78 -5.53
C GLU A 322 -13.46 -22.50 -5.02
N ASN A 323 -13.65 -22.28 -3.73
CA ASN A 323 -14.97 -22.00 -3.15
C ASN A 323 -15.47 -20.60 -3.51
N LEU A 324 -14.61 -19.60 -3.61
CA LEU A 324 -15.00 -18.27 -4.11
C LEU A 324 -15.46 -18.36 -5.58
N ARG A 325 -14.76 -19.13 -6.42
CA ARG A 325 -15.21 -19.41 -7.79
C ARG A 325 -16.53 -20.16 -7.82
N ARG A 326 -16.70 -21.17 -6.97
CA ARG A 326 -17.94 -21.96 -6.91
C ARG A 326 -19.10 -21.10 -6.41
N ALA A 327 -18.89 -20.30 -5.38
CA ALA A 327 -19.89 -19.39 -4.84
C ALA A 327 -20.36 -18.37 -5.88
N VAL A 328 -19.44 -17.73 -6.61
CA VAL A 328 -19.82 -16.75 -7.66
C VAL A 328 -20.51 -17.41 -8.86
N LEU A 329 -20.31 -18.71 -9.07
CA LEU A 329 -20.92 -19.51 -10.14
C LEU A 329 -22.14 -20.33 -9.66
N ASP A 330 -22.61 -20.11 -8.43
CA ASP A 330 -23.68 -20.87 -7.77
C ASP A 330 -23.51 -22.40 -7.83
N ARG A 331 -22.31 -22.86 -7.50
CA ARG A 331 -21.93 -24.29 -7.49
C ARG A 331 -21.76 -24.81 -6.08
N PRO A 332 -21.99 -26.12 -5.85
CA PRO A 332 -21.70 -26.76 -4.57
C PRO A 332 -20.25 -26.53 -4.14
N LEU A 333 -20.03 -26.06 -2.91
CA LEU A 333 -18.71 -25.78 -2.37
C LEU A 333 -17.93 -27.05 -2.02
N LYS A 334 -16.60 -26.93 -1.92
CA LYS A 334 -15.73 -28.02 -1.45
C LYS A 334 -15.47 -27.88 0.04
N ALA A 335 -15.54 -29.00 0.75
CA ALA A 335 -15.10 -29.08 2.13
C ALA A 335 -13.57 -29.02 2.23
N TYR A 336 -13.07 -28.18 3.13
CA TYR A 336 -11.69 -28.16 3.59
C TYR A 336 -11.47 -29.27 4.61
N GLN A 337 -10.57 -30.19 4.30
CA GLN A 337 -10.18 -31.27 5.21
C GLN A 337 -8.78 -30.98 5.79
N PRO A 338 -8.69 -30.44 7.03
CA PRO A 338 -7.40 -30.18 7.65
C PRO A 338 -6.66 -31.49 7.93
N GLN A 339 -5.33 -31.45 7.80
CA GLN A 339 -4.50 -32.61 8.08
C GLN A 339 -4.53 -32.94 9.58
N ARG A 340 -4.73 -34.22 9.93
CA ARG A 340 -4.65 -34.68 11.33
C ARG A 340 -3.22 -34.67 11.88
N ARG A 341 -2.22 -34.82 10.99
CA ARG A 341 -0.80 -34.76 11.30
C ARG A 341 -0.12 -33.90 10.24
N TRP A 342 0.63 -32.90 10.67
CA TRP A 342 1.37 -32.00 9.80
C TRP A 342 2.87 -32.07 10.11
N LEU A 343 3.67 -31.57 9.18
CA LEU A 343 5.11 -31.43 9.32
C LEU A 343 5.40 -30.10 10.01
N ALA A 344 6.09 -30.14 11.14
CA ALA A 344 6.68 -28.97 11.78
C ALA A 344 8.21 -29.08 11.69
N LEU A 345 8.85 -28.03 11.17
CA LEU A 345 10.29 -27.88 11.09
C LEU A 345 10.64 -26.65 11.94
N ILE A 346 11.21 -26.90 13.12
CA ILE A 346 11.46 -25.87 14.13
C ILE A 346 12.99 -25.69 14.21
N SER A 347 13.45 -24.49 13.89
CA SER A 347 14.86 -24.11 13.91
C SER A 347 15.40 -24.02 15.34
N THR A 348 16.69 -24.28 15.50
CA THR A 348 17.44 -23.95 16.71
C THR A 348 18.22 -22.65 16.56
N GLY A 349 18.01 -21.86 15.51
CA GLY A 349 18.63 -20.54 15.31
C GLY A 349 20.02 -20.57 14.67
N ASP A 350 20.79 -21.65 14.83
CA ASP A 350 22.18 -21.83 14.35
C ASP A 350 22.28 -22.69 13.07
N ARG A 351 21.28 -22.58 12.19
CA ARG A 351 21.15 -23.44 10.99
C ARG A 351 21.06 -24.94 11.28
N HIS A 352 20.62 -25.28 12.47
CA HIS A 352 20.17 -26.61 12.85
C HIS A 352 18.65 -26.58 13.11
N ALA A 353 17.97 -27.72 12.96
CA ALA A 353 16.53 -27.79 13.16
C ALA A 353 16.07 -29.18 13.60
N ILE A 354 14.87 -29.22 14.14
CA ILE A 354 14.19 -30.41 14.59
C ILE A 354 12.90 -30.57 13.77
N VAL A 355 12.68 -31.77 13.26
CA VAL A 355 11.44 -32.14 12.58
C VAL A 355 10.51 -32.88 13.53
N SER A 356 9.23 -32.54 13.48
CA SER A 356 8.14 -33.19 14.21
C SER A 356 7.00 -33.52 13.25
N ARG A 357 6.56 -34.79 13.25
CA ARG A 357 5.35 -35.23 12.54
C ARG A 357 4.72 -36.43 13.23
N GLY A 358 3.73 -36.20 14.08
CA GLY A 358 3.14 -37.26 14.89
C GLY A 358 4.19 -37.89 15.81
N ALA A 359 4.44 -39.20 15.67
CA ALA A 359 5.48 -39.90 16.43
C ALA A 359 6.90 -39.76 15.82
N PHE A 360 7.01 -39.33 14.56
CA PHE A 360 8.30 -39.20 13.89
C PHE A 360 9.05 -37.95 14.37
N PHE A 361 10.34 -38.12 14.61
CA PHE A 361 11.29 -37.09 15.05
C PHE A 361 12.65 -37.33 14.40
N ALA A 362 13.29 -36.26 13.96
CA ALA A 362 14.70 -36.24 13.58
C ALA A 362 15.28 -34.83 13.83
N ARG A 363 16.60 -34.70 13.85
CA ARG A 363 17.31 -33.44 14.02
C ARG A 363 18.58 -33.40 13.17
N GLY A 364 19.04 -32.22 12.80
CA GLY A 364 20.22 -32.07 11.96
C GLY A 364 20.23 -30.80 11.14
N ASP A 365 21.41 -30.42 10.65
CA ASP A 365 21.57 -29.31 9.71
C ASP A 365 20.87 -29.60 8.37
N TRP A 366 20.74 -30.89 8.02
CA TRP A 366 19.95 -31.31 6.86
C TRP A 366 18.45 -31.00 7.03
N VAL A 367 17.93 -31.02 8.27
CA VAL A 367 16.54 -30.64 8.57
C VAL A 367 16.37 -29.13 8.38
N TRP A 368 17.35 -28.33 8.78
CA TRP A 368 17.32 -26.89 8.55
C TRP A 368 17.40 -26.55 7.07
N ARG A 369 18.30 -27.20 6.31
CA ARG A 369 18.37 -27.05 4.84
C ARG A 369 17.05 -27.44 4.18
N TRP A 370 16.37 -28.46 4.69
CA TRP A 370 15.04 -28.84 4.21
C TRP A 370 13.98 -27.76 4.50
N LYS A 371 13.98 -27.18 5.71
CA LYS A 371 13.13 -26.05 6.07
C LYS A 371 13.38 -24.85 5.15
N ASP A 372 14.63 -24.43 5.03
CA ASP A 372 15.05 -23.31 4.18
C ASP A 372 14.60 -23.50 2.74
N TRP A 373 14.78 -24.72 2.20
CA TRP A 373 14.32 -25.05 0.85
C TRP A 373 12.80 -24.97 0.71
N ILE A 374 12.01 -25.48 1.67
CA ILE A 374 10.53 -25.38 1.63
C ILE A 374 10.09 -23.92 1.67
N ASP A 375 10.65 -23.15 2.60
CA ASP A 375 10.24 -21.77 2.87
C ASP A 375 10.62 -20.85 1.69
N ARG A 376 11.85 -20.95 1.19
CA ARG A 376 12.27 -20.22 -0.03
C ARG A 376 11.45 -20.62 -1.24
N ARG A 377 11.18 -21.92 -1.43
CA ARG A 377 10.33 -22.39 -2.53
C ARG A 377 8.89 -21.89 -2.42
N PHE A 378 8.39 -21.66 -1.21
CA PHE A 378 7.10 -21.01 -1.01
C PHE A 378 7.17 -19.53 -1.41
N MET A 379 8.16 -18.79 -0.92
CA MET A 379 8.32 -17.35 -1.21
C MET A 379 8.54 -17.06 -2.70
N VAL A 380 9.32 -17.89 -3.40
CA VAL A 380 9.55 -17.77 -4.85
C VAL A 380 8.24 -17.71 -5.63
N ARG A 381 7.17 -18.40 -5.18
CA ARG A 381 5.87 -18.40 -5.85
C ARG A 381 5.17 -17.04 -5.85
N PHE A 382 5.59 -16.13 -4.98
CA PHE A 382 5.02 -14.79 -4.81
C PHE A 382 5.99 -13.67 -5.19
N SER A 383 7.30 -13.95 -5.28
CA SER A 383 8.31 -13.00 -5.76
C SER A 383 8.59 -13.11 -7.26
N ASP A 384 8.50 -14.32 -7.81
CA ASP A 384 8.69 -14.63 -9.23
C ASP A 384 7.32 -14.80 -9.92
N LEU A 385 6.67 -13.67 -10.15
CA LEU A 385 5.40 -13.59 -10.85
C LEU A 385 5.68 -13.33 -12.34
N PRO A 386 5.12 -14.13 -13.27
CA PRO A 386 5.34 -13.92 -14.70
C PRO A 386 4.76 -12.56 -15.14
N GLY A 387 5.37 -11.95 -16.15
CA GLY A 387 4.92 -10.67 -16.69
C GLY A 387 3.49 -10.72 -17.25
N MET A 388 2.83 -9.56 -17.34
CA MET A 388 1.43 -9.45 -17.76
C MET A 388 1.16 -10.07 -19.14
N ASP A 389 2.04 -9.85 -20.13
CA ASP A 389 1.90 -10.41 -21.48
C ASP A 389 1.99 -11.94 -21.49
N GLU A 390 2.88 -12.50 -20.67
CA GLU A 390 2.97 -13.97 -20.52
C GLU A 390 1.71 -14.55 -19.87
N MET A 391 1.09 -13.81 -18.95
CA MET A 391 -0.13 -14.23 -18.28
C MET A 391 -1.35 -14.23 -19.19
N GLN A 392 -1.52 -13.21 -20.04
CA GLN A 392 -2.63 -13.17 -21.00
C GLN A 392 -2.63 -14.38 -21.93
N GLY A 393 -1.47 -14.94 -22.26
CA GLY A 393 -1.35 -16.19 -23.01
C GLY A 393 -1.49 -17.49 -22.20
N LYS A 394 -1.23 -17.47 -20.89
CA LYS A 394 -1.21 -18.66 -20.02
C LYS A 394 -2.48 -18.85 -19.18
N ALA A 395 -3.20 -17.78 -18.86
CA ALA A 395 -4.42 -17.84 -18.06
C ALA A 395 -5.49 -18.66 -18.78
N LYS A 396 -6.19 -19.52 -18.04
CA LYS A 396 -7.32 -20.30 -18.55
C LYS A 396 -8.58 -19.86 -17.82
N PRO A 397 -9.33 -18.86 -18.35
CA PRO A 397 -10.56 -18.41 -17.72
C PRO A 397 -11.53 -19.56 -17.49
N VAL A 398 -12.35 -19.46 -16.45
CA VAL A 398 -13.48 -20.36 -16.30
C VAL A 398 -14.44 -20.13 -17.47
N ALA A 399 -14.85 -21.20 -18.13
CA ALA A 399 -15.72 -21.13 -19.31
C ALA A 399 -17.18 -20.81 -18.96
N ASP A 400 -17.59 -21.08 -17.72
CA ASP A 400 -18.95 -20.88 -17.25
C ASP A 400 -19.25 -19.41 -16.97
N ALA A 401 -20.46 -18.98 -17.33
CA ALA A 401 -20.94 -17.64 -17.03
C ALA A 401 -21.43 -17.51 -15.58
N ILE A 402 -21.33 -16.30 -15.02
CA ILE A 402 -21.89 -15.97 -13.71
C ILE A 402 -23.43 -15.99 -13.80
N PRO A 403 -24.14 -16.71 -12.92
CA PRO A 403 -25.60 -16.65 -12.85
C PRO A 403 -26.09 -15.25 -12.50
N LEU A 404 -27.07 -14.78 -13.26
CA LEU A 404 -27.69 -13.46 -13.12
C LEU A 404 -29.20 -13.62 -13.00
N GLU A 405 -29.84 -12.78 -12.19
CA GLU A 405 -31.29 -12.66 -12.17
C GLU A 405 -31.81 -12.05 -13.48
N ALA A 406 -33.10 -12.23 -13.81
CA ALA A 406 -33.66 -11.77 -15.09
C ALA A 406 -33.40 -10.27 -15.36
N ALA A 407 -33.55 -9.42 -14.34
CA ALA A 407 -33.27 -7.99 -14.46
C ALA A 407 -31.78 -7.70 -14.71
N GLU A 408 -30.88 -8.42 -14.04
CA GLU A 408 -29.43 -8.29 -14.22
C GLU A 408 -28.97 -8.83 -15.59
N GLN A 409 -29.63 -9.88 -16.11
CA GLN A 409 -29.35 -10.39 -17.46
C GLN A 409 -29.62 -9.32 -18.52
N THR A 410 -30.75 -8.61 -18.42
CA THR A 410 -31.07 -7.50 -19.31
C THR A 410 -30.02 -6.38 -19.21
N GLN A 411 -29.61 -6.01 -18.00
CA GLN A 411 -28.56 -5.00 -17.79
C GLN A 411 -27.20 -5.46 -18.35
N ALA A 412 -26.79 -6.70 -18.11
CA ALA A 412 -25.53 -7.25 -18.60
C ALA A 412 -25.50 -7.33 -20.13
N LEU A 413 -26.62 -7.74 -20.76
CA LEU A 413 -26.78 -7.71 -22.21
C LEU A 413 -26.67 -6.29 -22.76
N SER A 414 -27.29 -5.31 -22.09
CA SER A 414 -27.18 -3.89 -22.45
C SER A 414 -25.75 -3.35 -22.30
N ALA A 415 -25.00 -3.81 -21.29
CA ALA A 415 -23.61 -3.43 -21.08
C ALA A 415 -22.64 -4.05 -22.11
N LEU A 416 -22.98 -5.23 -22.65
CA LEU A 416 -22.25 -5.91 -23.71
C LEU A 416 -22.59 -5.39 -25.12
N ALA A 417 -23.81 -4.89 -25.32
CA ALA A 417 -24.24 -4.33 -26.60
C ALA A 417 -23.35 -3.14 -26.99
N MET A 418 -23.08 -3.00 -28.30
CA MET A 418 -22.39 -1.81 -28.81
C MET A 418 -23.17 -0.56 -28.38
N ARG A 419 -22.56 0.25 -27.51
CA ARG A 419 -23.14 1.54 -27.15
C ARG A 419 -23.06 2.49 -28.32
N CYS A 420 -24.11 3.27 -28.50
CA CYS A 420 -24.10 4.39 -29.42
C CYS A 420 -22.97 5.35 -29.02
N GLY A 421 -22.19 5.83 -30.00
CA GLY A 421 -21.25 6.92 -29.77
C GLY A 421 -21.95 8.25 -29.44
N GLY A 422 -21.18 9.30 -29.16
CA GLY A 422 -21.72 10.61 -28.80
C GLY A 422 -22.46 10.60 -27.45
N CYS A 423 -23.53 11.39 -27.31
CA CYS A 423 -24.29 11.48 -26.06
C CYS A 423 -24.96 10.15 -25.64
N GLY A 424 -25.12 9.20 -26.57
CA GLY A 424 -25.65 7.86 -26.28
C GLY A 424 -24.72 6.99 -25.43
N ALA A 425 -23.48 7.41 -25.21
CA ALA A 425 -22.51 6.74 -24.34
C ALA A 425 -22.57 7.22 -22.88
N LYS A 426 -23.51 8.09 -22.49
CA LYS A 426 -23.62 8.62 -21.12
C LYS A 426 -23.97 7.52 -20.11
N VAL A 427 -23.49 7.67 -18.87
CA VAL A 427 -23.96 6.87 -17.72
C VAL A 427 -25.46 7.15 -17.53
N GLY A 428 -26.26 6.11 -17.25
CA GLY A 428 -27.69 6.25 -17.06
C GLY A 428 -28.05 7.28 -15.97
N ALA A 429 -29.09 8.10 -16.22
CA ALA A 429 -29.46 9.21 -15.33
C ALA A 429 -29.78 8.77 -13.89
N SER A 430 -30.40 7.60 -13.72
CA SER A 430 -30.71 7.02 -12.40
C SER A 430 -29.44 6.66 -11.63
N VAL A 431 -28.49 5.98 -12.29
CA VAL A 431 -27.18 5.60 -11.73
C VAL A 431 -26.40 6.85 -11.32
N LEU A 432 -26.34 7.84 -12.21
CA LEU A 432 -25.65 9.10 -11.94
C LEU A 432 -26.26 9.83 -10.75
N SER A 433 -27.59 9.97 -10.71
CA SER A 433 -28.30 10.67 -9.63
C SER A 433 -28.05 10.01 -8.27
N ARG A 434 -28.09 8.68 -8.18
CA ARG A 434 -27.82 7.95 -6.93
C ARG A 434 -26.37 8.09 -6.47
N ALA A 435 -25.41 8.06 -7.39
CA ALA A 435 -24.00 8.26 -7.06
C ALA A 435 -23.75 9.69 -6.53
N LEU A 436 -24.29 10.71 -7.21
CA LEU A 436 -24.10 12.11 -6.85
C LEU A 436 -24.82 12.51 -5.56
N ALA A 437 -26.02 11.97 -5.29
CA ALA A 437 -26.79 12.27 -4.08
C ALA A 437 -26.07 11.92 -2.77
N ARG A 438 -25.04 11.06 -2.84
CA ARG A 438 -24.22 10.64 -1.70
C ARG A 438 -22.98 11.52 -1.49
N LEU A 439 -22.66 12.40 -2.44
CA LEU A 439 -21.52 13.31 -2.36
C LEU A 439 -21.88 14.54 -1.51
N GLN A 440 -20.86 15.15 -0.92
CA GLN A 440 -21.01 16.35 -0.09
C GLN A 440 -20.02 17.43 -0.56
N PRO A 441 -20.19 17.99 -1.77
CA PRO A 441 -19.36 19.10 -2.23
C PRO A 441 -19.63 20.36 -1.40
N ILE A 442 -18.57 21.15 -1.16
CA ILE A 442 -18.74 22.46 -0.51
C ILE A 442 -19.64 23.37 -1.36
N GLN A 443 -20.37 24.24 -0.67
CA GLN A 443 -21.12 25.33 -1.28
C GLN A 443 -20.29 26.62 -1.20
N ARG A 444 -20.47 27.51 -2.17
CA ARG A 444 -19.85 28.85 -2.17
C ARG A 444 -20.85 29.89 -2.63
N ASP A 445 -20.82 31.07 -2.02
CA ASP A 445 -21.74 32.17 -2.31
C ASP A 445 -21.52 32.83 -3.69
N ASP A 446 -20.37 32.55 -4.30
CA ASP A 446 -20.01 32.98 -5.64
C ASP A 446 -20.37 31.96 -6.74
N VAL A 447 -20.99 30.83 -6.38
CA VAL A 447 -21.67 29.92 -7.31
C VAL A 447 -23.16 30.26 -7.29
N LEU A 448 -23.67 30.85 -8.38
CA LEU A 448 -25.05 31.33 -8.48
C LEU A 448 -26.01 30.25 -9.00
N ILE A 449 -25.52 29.44 -9.94
CA ILE A 449 -26.16 28.24 -10.46
C ILE A 449 -25.08 27.16 -10.47
N GLY A 450 -25.35 26.00 -9.89
CA GLY A 450 -24.36 24.93 -9.73
C GLY A 450 -24.99 23.54 -9.68
N LEU A 451 -24.36 22.65 -8.92
CA LEU A 451 -24.69 21.22 -8.93
C LEU A 451 -26.11 20.90 -8.41
N ALA A 452 -26.67 21.76 -7.56
CA ALA A 452 -28.00 21.54 -6.97
C ALA A 452 -29.14 21.99 -7.90
N ASP A 453 -28.82 22.76 -8.94
CA ASP A 453 -29.78 23.29 -9.89
C ASP A 453 -29.99 22.33 -11.08
N PRO A 454 -31.16 22.33 -11.72
CA PRO A 454 -31.49 21.41 -12.80
C PRO A 454 -30.85 21.76 -14.16
N ASP A 455 -29.88 22.68 -14.19
CA ASP A 455 -29.29 23.25 -15.40
C ASP A 455 -28.04 22.48 -15.89
N ASP A 456 -27.76 22.56 -17.19
CA ASP A 456 -26.60 21.92 -17.84
C ASP A 456 -25.30 22.77 -17.77
N ALA A 457 -25.34 23.91 -17.07
CA ALA A 457 -24.22 24.83 -16.93
C ALA A 457 -24.20 25.47 -15.54
N ALA A 458 -23.00 25.85 -15.09
CA ALA A 458 -22.81 26.61 -13.86
C ALA A 458 -22.66 28.11 -14.17
N VAL A 459 -23.21 28.96 -13.31
CA VAL A 459 -23.05 30.42 -13.36
C VAL A 459 -22.28 30.87 -12.14
N LEU A 460 -21.15 31.53 -12.37
CA LEU A 460 -20.20 31.95 -11.34
C LEU A 460 -20.10 33.46 -11.29
N ARG A 461 -20.04 34.01 -10.07
CA ARG A 461 -19.70 35.42 -9.86
C ARG A 461 -18.19 35.54 -9.76
N VAL A 462 -17.61 36.45 -10.53
CA VAL A 462 -16.23 36.91 -10.33
C VAL A 462 -16.29 38.12 -9.38
N PRO A 463 -15.67 38.05 -8.19
CA PRO A 463 -15.67 39.19 -7.27
C PRO A 463 -15.02 40.43 -7.91
N PRO A 464 -15.48 41.66 -7.59
CA PRO A 464 -14.83 42.88 -8.05
C PRO A 464 -13.33 42.88 -7.71
N GLY A 465 -12.47 43.29 -8.64
CA GLY A 465 -11.01 43.29 -8.46
C GLY A 465 -10.32 41.94 -8.72
N LYS A 466 -11.06 40.91 -9.14
CA LYS A 466 -10.50 39.59 -9.44
C LYS A 466 -10.56 39.25 -10.92
N ALA A 467 -9.53 38.56 -11.40
CA ALA A 467 -9.51 37.87 -12.69
C ALA A 467 -9.68 36.36 -12.49
N VAL A 468 -10.17 35.68 -13.53
CA VAL A 468 -10.33 34.23 -13.55
C VAL A 468 -9.11 33.57 -14.19
N VAL A 469 -8.57 32.55 -13.54
CA VAL A 469 -7.65 31.57 -14.15
C VAL A 469 -8.45 30.35 -14.52
N GLN A 470 -8.30 29.88 -15.76
CA GLN A 470 -9.02 28.71 -16.24
C GLN A 470 -8.03 27.69 -16.80
N THR A 471 -8.17 26.43 -16.39
CA THR A 471 -7.38 25.30 -16.89
C THR A 471 -8.26 24.06 -17.07
N VAL A 472 -7.75 23.08 -17.81
CA VAL A 472 -8.37 21.77 -17.98
C VAL A 472 -7.31 20.68 -18.02
N ASP A 473 -7.50 19.66 -17.18
CA ASP A 473 -6.70 18.45 -17.21
C ASP A 473 -7.58 17.22 -17.24
N PHE A 474 -7.14 16.21 -17.97
CA PHE A 474 -7.84 14.94 -18.11
C PHE A 474 -6.87 13.81 -18.40
N PHE A 475 -6.97 12.71 -17.64
CA PHE A 475 -6.17 11.53 -17.92
C PHE A 475 -6.88 10.23 -17.56
N ARG A 476 -6.38 9.16 -18.17
CA ARG A 476 -6.81 7.79 -17.93
C ARG A 476 -6.25 7.29 -16.60
N ALA A 477 -6.98 6.40 -15.93
CA ALA A 477 -6.52 5.75 -14.72
C ALA A 477 -5.21 4.98 -14.96
N PHE A 478 -4.29 5.15 -14.03
CA PHE A 478 -2.98 4.49 -13.98
C PHE A 478 -2.87 3.54 -12.77
N ILE A 479 -3.93 3.46 -11.95
CA ILE A 479 -4.12 2.54 -10.83
C ILE A 479 -5.60 2.13 -10.77
N ASP A 480 -5.85 0.94 -10.23
CA ASP A 480 -7.19 0.36 -10.13
C ASP A 480 -7.94 0.74 -8.84
N ASP A 481 -7.50 1.79 -8.13
CA ASP A 481 -8.18 2.34 -6.96
C ASP A 481 -8.90 3.65 -7.31
N PRO A 482 -10.24 3.62 -7.53
CA PRO A 482 -10.98 4.78 -8.01
C PRO A 482 -10.90 5.97 -7.06
N TRP A 483 -10.91 5.73 -5.75
CA TRP A 483 -10.90 6.83 -4.76
C TRP A 483 -9.54 7.53 -4.73
N VAL A 484 -8.42 6.78 -4.73
CA VAL A 484 -7.08 7.39 -4.82
C VAL A 484 -6.90 8.07 -6.18
N PHE A 485 -7.36 7.45 -7.26
CA PHE A 485 -7.34 8.03 -8.59
C PHE A 485 -8.10 9.36 -8.65
N GLY A 486 -9.31 9.42 -8.08
CA GLY A 486 -10.10 10.65 -7.99
C GLY A 486 -9.39 11.76 -7.23
N ARG A 487 -8.75 11.42 -6.10
CA ARG A 487 -7.93 12.37 -5.32
C ARG A 487 -6.78 12.93 -6.16
N ILE A 488 -6.03 12.06 -6.84
CA ILE A 488 -4.88 12.47 -7.65
C ILE A 488 -5.32 13.31 -8.85
N ALA A 489 -6.41 12.94 -9.54
CA ALA A 489 -6.94 13.69 -10.67
C ALA A 489 -7.40 15.10 -10.28
N ALA A 490 -8.11 15.25 -9.16
CA ALA A 490 -8.48 16.57 -8.64
C ALA A 490 -7.23 17.38 -8.25
N ASN A 491 -6.26 16.75 -7.60
CA ASN A 491 -5.02 17.42 -7.20
C ASN A 491 -4.19 17.90 -8.40
N HIS A 492 -4.12 17.06 -9.45
CA HIS A 492 -3.44 17.38 -10.69
C HIS A 492 -4.08 18.58 -11.39
N ALA A 493 -5.40 18.54 -11.59
CA ALA A 493 -6.12 19.62 -12.28
C ALA A 493 -6.11 20.97 -11.53
N LEU A 494 -5.91 20.94 -10.21
CA LEU A 494 -5.69 22.15 -9.40
C LEU A 494 -4.24 22.69 -9.52
N GLY A 495 -3.31 21.89 -10.05
CA GLY A 495 -1.88 22.18 -10.12
C GLY A 495 -1.58 23.50 -10.82
N ASP A 496 -2.09 23.68 -12.04
CA ASP A 496 -1.95 24.90 -12.85
C ASP A 496 -2.47 26.15 -12.13
N VAL A 497 -3.64 26.05 -11.46
CA VAL A 497 -4.23 27.16 -10.71
C VAL A 497 -3.28 27.62 -9.60
N PHE A 498 -2.73 26.67 -8.84
CA PHE A 498 -1.77 27.00 -7.78
C PHE A 498 -0.42 27.43 -8.32
N ALA A 499 0.06 26.86 -9.43
CA ALA A 499 1.29 27.27 -10.08
C ALA A 499 1.24 28.74 -10.54
N MET A 500 0.06 29.23 -10.90
CA MET A 500 -0.20 30.65 -11.24
C MET A 500 -0.36 31.57 -10.02
N GLY A 501 -0.38 31.02 -8.80
CA GLY A 501 -0.63 31.77 -7.57
C GLY A 501 -2.10 32.08 -7.30
N ALA A 502 -3.04 31.44 -8.02
CA ALA A 502 -4.47 31.66 -7.85
C ALA A 502 -5.08 30.79 -6.74
N GLU A 503 -6.22 31.26 -6.22
CA GLU A 503 -7.07 30.49 -5.32
C GLU A 503 -8.08 29.67 -6.13
N ALA A 504 -8.34 28.42 -5.75
CA ALA A 504 -9.33 27.60 -6.44
C ALA A 504 -10.77 28.07 -6.13
N GLN A 505 -11.64 28.09 -7.14
CA GLN A 505 -13.03 28.52 -7.01
C GLN A 505 -14.00 27.38 -7.30
N SER A 506 -13.97 26.83 -8.52
CA SER A 506 -14.94 25.85 -8.99
C SER A 506 -14.32 24.83 -9.93
N ALA A 507 -14.90 23.64 -10.00
CA ALA A 507 -14.53 22.60 -10.94
C ALA A 507 -15.75 21.95 -11.61
N THR A 508 -15.61 21.62 -12.88
CA THR A 508 -16.57 20.81 -13.65
C THR A 508 -15.90 19.50 -14.04
N ALA A 509 -16.49 18.37 -13.66
CA ALA A 509 -15.89 17.05 -13.87
C ALA A 509 -16.12 16.51 -15.29
N ILE A 510 -15.13 15.79 -15.83
CA ILE A 510 -15.28 14.96 -17.04
C ILE A 510 -14.85 13.55 -16.66
N ALA A 511 -15.80 12.63 -16.59
CA ALA A 511 -15.58 11.27 -16.11
C ALA A 511 -15.89 10.22 -17.19
N THR A 512 -15.06 9.20 -17.30
CA THR A 512 -15.33 7.98 -18.06
C THR A 512 -15.34 6.79 -17.12
N VAL A 513 -16.38 5.96 -17.15
CA VAL A 513 -16.53 4.79 -16.26
C VAL A 513 -16.68 3.49 -17.07
N PRO A 514 -16.02 2.39 -16.66
CA PRO A 514 -16.20 1.09 -17.29
C PRO A 514 -17.65 0.58 -17.22
N PRO A 515 -18.13 -0.14 -18.26
CA PRO A 515 -19.47 -0.70 -18.27
C PRO A 515 -19.60 -1.87 -17.27
N GLY A 516 -20.79 -2.01 -16.70
CA GLY A 516 -21.12 -3.06 -15.74
C GLY A 516 -22.59 -3.01 -15.35
N LEU A 517 -22.99 -3.82 -14.37
CA LEU A 517 -24.31 -3.66 -13.75
C LEU A 517 -24.42 -2.25 -13.14
N GLU A 518 -25.64 -1.70 -13.11
CA GLU A 518 -25.89 -0.33 -12.64
C GLU A 518 -25.29 -0.06 -11.26
N SER A 519 -25.44 -1.00 -10.33
CA SER A 519 -24.88 -0.90 -8.96
C SER A 519 -23.35 -0.85 -8.93
N LYS A 520 -22.68 -1.49 -9.90
CA LYS A 520 -21.22 -1.56 -10.02
C LYS A 520 -20.66 -0.28 -10.63
N VAL A 521 -21.36 0.27 -11.62
CA VAL A 521 -21.06 1.57 -12.22
C VAL A 521 -21.27 2.68 -11.18
N GLU A 522 -22.39 2.63 -10.44
CA GLU A 522 -22.71 3.55 -9.35
C GLU A 522 -21.62 3.57 -8.28
N ASP A 523 -21.21 2.40 -7.76
CA ASP A 523 -20.17 2.30 -6.74
C ASP A 523 -18.83 2.84 -7.24
N THR A 524 -18.44 2.50 -8.48
CA THR A 524 -17.18 2.97 -9.08
C THR A 524 -17.17 4.48 -9.22
N LEU A 525 -18.25 5.07 -9.73
CA LEU A 525 -18.40 6.51 -9.88
C LEU A 525 -18.41 7.20 -8.51
N PHE A 526 -19.15 6.67 -7.54
CA PHE A 526 -19.22 7.22 -6.19
C PHE A 526 -17.85 7.21 -5.50
N GLN A 527 -17.10 6.10 -5.56
CA GLN A 527 -15.76 6.00 -4.96
C GLN A 527 -14.80 7.02 -5.60
N MET A 528 -14.80 7.11 -6.93
CA MET A 528 -13.97 8.05 -7.68
C MET A 528 -14.29 9.50 -7.35
N MET A 529 -15.56 9.88 -7.42
CA MET A 529 -15.98 11.26 -7.16
C MET A 529 -15.86 11.64 -5.69
N SER A 530 -16.04 10.70 -4.75
CA SER A 530 -15.80 10.96 -3.32
C SER A 530 -14.33 11.31 -3.07
N GLY A 531 -13.41 10.60 -3.74
CA GLY A 531 -11.99 10.93 -3.71
C GLY A 531 -11.72 12.35 -4.24
N ALA A 532 -12.23 12.66 -5.43
CA ALA A 532 -12.06 13.99 -6.03
C ALA A 532 -12.65 15.12 -5.17
N VAL A 533 -13.90 14.98 -4.73
CA VAL A 533 -14.60 15.96 -3.89
C VAL A 533 -13.86 16.20 -2.58
N SER A 534 -13.25 15.16 -1.97
CA SER A 534 -12.46 15.36 -0.76
C SER A 534 -11.28 16.33 -0.96
N VAL A 535 -10.63 16.30 -2.13
CA VAL A 535 -9.53 17.20 -2.48
C VAL A 535 -10.04 18.58 -2.88
N LEU A 536 -11.08 18.64 -3.70
CA LEU A 536 -11.71 19.91 -4.11
C LEU A 536 -12.22 20.69 -2.88
N ASN A 537 -12.92 20.03 -1.97
CA ASN A 537 -13.40 20.62 -0.73
C ASN A 537 -12.25 21.16 0.13
N ALA A 538 -11.17 20.40 0.32
CA ALA A 538 -9.99 20.84 1.06
C ALA A 538 -9.28 22.05 0.41
N ALA A 539 -9.37 22.16 -0.92
CA ALA A 539 -8.87 23.29 -1.69
C ALA A 539 -9.81 24.52 -1.67
N GLY A 540 -11.01 24.42 -1.11
CA GLY A 540 -12.03 25.46 -1.21
C GLY A 540 -12.65 25.57 -2.61
N CYS A 541 -12.54 24.53 -3.43
CA CYS A 541 -13.05 24.46 -4.79
C CYS A 541 -14.41 23.74 -4.82
N ALA A 542 -15.46 24.40 -5.32
CA ALA A 542 -16.79 23.80 -5.44
C ALA A 542 -16.90 22.91 -6.69
N LEU A 543 -17.41 21.69 -6.55
CA LEU A 543 -17.84 20.90 -7.72
C LEU A 543 -19.19 21.45 -8.19
N VAL A 544 -19.24 22.03 -9.40
CA VAL A 544 -20.42 22.77 -9.89
C VAL A 544 -21.16 22.08 -11.03
N GLY A 545 -20.64 20.96 -11.54
CA GLY A 545 -21.27 20.21 -12.61
C GLY A 545 -20.33 19.17 -13.22
N GLY A 546 -20.75 18.56 -14.33
CA GLY A 546 -19.88 17.65 -15.07
C GLY A 546 -20.52 16.88 -16.21
N HIS A 547 -19.69 16.10 -16.90
CA HIS A 547 -20.07 15.18 -17.94
C HIS A 547 -19.57 13.78 -17.61
N THR A 548 -20.39 12.77 -17.91
CA THR A 548 -20.04 11.36 -17.72
C THR A 548 -20.18 10.60 -19.02
N GLY A 549 -19.23 9.73 -19.34
CA GLY A 549 -19.33 8.76 -20.40
C GLY A 549 -19.04 7.36 -19.89
N GLU A 550 -19.50 6.35 -20.61
CA GLU A 550 -19.05 4.98 -20.47
C GLU A 550 -17.96 4.70 -21.50
N GLY A 551 -16.91 4.02 -21.05
CA GLY A 551 -15.78 3.69 -21.89
C GLY A 551 -14.95 2.59 -21.24
N ARG A 552 -14.09 1.93 -22.03
CA ARG A 552 -13.34 0.75 -21.54
C ARG A 552 -12.45 1.07 -20.36
N GLU A 553 -11.88 2.28 -20.32
CA GLU A 553 -10.88 2.68 -19.34
C GLU A 553 -11.46 3.77 -18.46
N LEU A 554 -11.29 3.61 -17.14
CA LEU A 554 -11.64 4.66 -16.17
C LEU A 554 -10.79 5.90 -16.49
N ALA A 555 -11.42 7.07 -16.53
CA ALA A 555 -10.73 8.33 -16.72
C ALA A 555 -11.45 9.45 -15.98
N LEU A 556 -10.69 10.45 -15.54
CA LEU A 556 -11.22 11.59 -14.83
C LEU A 556 -10.38 12.83 -15.17
N GLY A 557 -11.07 13.95 -15.25
CA GLY A 557 -10.48 15.26 -15.43
C GLY A 557 -11.42 16.33 -14.93
N PHE A 558 -10.89 17.55 -14.85
CA PHE A 558 -11.64 18.70 -14.39
C PHE A 558 -11.28 19.91 -15.26
N ALA A 559 -12.30 20.65 -15.66
CA ALA A 559 -12.13 22.05 -15.99
C ALA A 559 -12.21 22.84 -14.68
N VAL A 560 -11.16 23.60 -14.36
CA VAL A 560 -11.02 24.29 -13.07
C VAL A 560 -10.93 25.79 -13.30
N ASN A 561 -11.70 26.54 -12.51
CA ASN A 561 -11.60 27.99 -12.40
C ASN A 561 -10.96 28.35 -11.06
N GLY A 562 -9.99 29.25 -11.11
CA GLY A 562 -9.41 29.94 -9.97
C GLY A 562 -9.59 31.44 -10.05
N LEU A 563 -9.32 32.12 -8.94
CA LEU A 563 -9.39 33.56 -8.80
C LEU A 563 -8.02 34.12 -8.42
N MET A 564 -7.64 35.21 -9.07
CA MET A 564 -6.44 36.00 -8.73
C MET A 564 -6.76 37.48 -8.78
N ASP A 565 -5.88 38.31 -8.25
CA ASP A 565 -5.99 39.76 -8.36
C ASP A 565 -5.89 40.21 -9.84
N GLU A 566 -6.80 41.08 -10.29
CA GLU A 566 -6.83 41.54 -11.69
C GLU A 566 -5.62 42.44 -12.04
N SER A 567 -4.93 43.00 -11.05
CA SER A 567 -3.67 43.72 -11.24
C SER A 567 -2.50 42.81 -11.63
N LEU A 568 -2.70 41.48 -11.55
CA LEU A 568 -1.67 40.46 -11.72
C LEU A 568 -0.54 40.54 -10.68
N ALA A 569 -0.75 41.28 -9.59
CA ALA A 569 0.19 41.32 -8.47
C ALA A 569 0.32 39.91 -7.86
N GLY A 570 1.55 39.40 -7.81
CA GLY A 570 1.84 38.06 -7.25
C GLY A 570 1.56 36.90 -8.21
N VAL A 571 1.19 37.16 -9.48
CA VAL A 571 1.07 36.08 -10.47
C VAL A 571 2.43 35.43 -10.71
N MET A 572 2.45 34.10 -10.71
CA MET A 572 3.63 33.34 -11.08
C MET A 572 3.42 32.74 -12.47
N THR A 573 3.99 33.34 -13.51
CA THR A 573 3.90 32.77 -14.85
C THR A 573 5.01 31.75 -15.09
N LYS A 574 5.04 31.07 -16.23
CA LYS A 574 6.24 30.29 -16.61
C LYS A 574 7.45 31.20 -16.86
N GLY A 575 7.22 32.45 -17.27
CA GLY A 575 8.26 33.46 -17.43
C GLY A 575 8.55 34.22 -16.13
N GLY A 576 9.64 35.01 -16.13
CA GLY A 576 9.99 35.88 -15.02
C GLY A 576 11.14 35.37 -14.14
N LEU A 577 11.84 34.31 -14.56
CA LEU A 577 13.10 33.89 -13.95
C LEU A 577 14.14 35.00 -14.11
N ARG A 578 14.95 35.22 -13.08
CA ARG A 578 16.02 36.22 -13.10
C ARG A 578 17.38 35.56 -12.87
N PRO A 579 18.46 36.07 -13.48
CA PRO A 579 19.80 35.62 -13.17
C PRO A 579 20.07 35.70 -11.66
N GLY A 580 20.57 34.61 -11.09
CA GLY A 580 20.81 34.48 -9.66
C GLY A 580 19.67 33.83 -8.87
N ASP A 581 18.48 33.64 -9.43
CA ASP A 581 17.41 32.89 -8.75
C ASP A 581 17.86 31.44 -8.49
N ALA A 582 17.55 30.93 -7.31
CA ALA A 582 17.64 29.51 -6.98
C ALA A 582 16.44 28.76 -7.58
N LEU A 583 16.69 27.60 -8.20
CA LEU A 583 15.64 26.72 -8.69
C LEU A 583 15.20 25.78 -7.57
N ILE A 584 13.95 25.93 -7.13
CA ILE A 584 13.35 25.13 -6.06
C ILE A 584 12.36 24.13 -6.66
N LEU A 585 12.48 22.87 -6.27
CA LEU A 585 11.55 21.80 -6.59
C LEU A 585 10.90 21.29 -5.32
N THR A 586 9.56 21.28 -5.28
CA THR A 586 8.81 21.04 -4.02
C THR A 586 8.48 19.57 -3.75
N LYS A 587 8.58 18.70 -4.76
CA LYS A 587 8.32 17.26 -4.63
C LYS A 587 9.32 16.43 -5.44
N PRO A 588 9.56 15.17 -5.06
CA PRO A 588 10.47 14.30 -5.80
C PRO A 588 9.89 13.90 -7.16
N ILE A 589 10.76 13.61 -8.13
CA ILE A 589 10.40 13.12 -9.47
C ILE A 589 10.60 11.60 -9.60
N GLY A 590 10.02 11.02 -10.65
CA GLY A 590 10.18 9.61 -11.01
C GLY A 590 8.86 8.84 -11.14
N THR A 591 7.71 9.53 -11.13
CA THR A 591 6.40 8.87 -11.21
C THR A 591 6.22 8.10 -12.54
N GLY A 592 6.71 8.62 -13.65
CA GLY A 592 6.53 7.99 -14.97
C GLY A 592 7.22 6.63 -15.09
N THR A 593 8.47 6.52 -14.65
CA THR A 593 9.23 5.27 -14.64
C THR A 593 8.64 4.26 -13.65
N LEU A 594 8.19 4.71 -12.49
CA LEU A 594 7.55 3.86 -11.48
C LEU A 594 6.21 3.30 -11.97
N LEU A 595 5.37 4.12 -12.61
CA LEU A 595 4.11 3.66 -13.21
C LEU A 595 4.34 2.70 -14.37
N ALA A 596 5.38 2.94 -15.18
CA ALA A 596 5.78 2.00 -16.23
C ALA A 596 6.24 0.65 -15.66
N ALA A 597 6.95 0.65 -14.53
CA ALA A 597 7.36 -0.56 -13.83
C ALA A 597 6.18 -1.27 -13.13
N HIS A 598 5.25 -0.50 -12.55
CA HIS A 598 4.03 -1.01 -11.93
C HIS A 598 3.20 -1.84 -12.92
N ALA A 599 2.92 -1.26 -14.09
CA ALA A 599 2.19 -1.93 -15.17
C ALA A 599 2.91 -3.18 -15.72
N ARG A 600 4.18 -3.39 -15.40
CA ARG A 600 4.95 -4.58 -15.81
C ARG A 600 5.17 -5.57 -14.66
N LEU A 601 4.58 -5.33 -13.49
CA LEU A 601 4.84 -6.06 -12.24
C LEU A 601 6.32 -6.07 -11.85
N ALA A 602 7.05 -5.02 -12.23
CA ALA A 602 8.48 -4.84 -12.00
C ALA A 602 8.81 -3.82 -10.90
N ALA A 603 7.80 -3.11 -10.38
CA ALA A 603 7.95 -2.24 -9.21
C ALA A 603 7.74 -3.02 -7.91
N LYS A 604 8.46 -2.63 -6.85
CA LYS A 604 8.10 -3.02 -5.48
C LYS A 604 6.87 -2.20 -5.05
N GLY A 605 5.93 -2.83 -4.36
CA GLY A 605 4.67 -2.21 -3.96
C GLY A 605 4.85 -0.97 -3.09
N ARG A 606 5.86 -0.97 -2.21
CA ARG A 606 6.23 0.20 -1.38
C ARG A 606 6.67 1.42 -2.19
N TRP A 607 7.31 1.22 -3.35
CA TRP A 607 7.68 2.32 -4.25
C TRP A 607 6.43 3.00 -4.82
N ILE A 608 5.43 2.18 -5.15
CA ILE A 608 4.14 2.66 -5.67
C ILE A 608 3.34 3.36 -4.57
N ASP A 609 3.34 2.84 -3.34
CA ASP A 609 2.70 3.54 -2.22
C ASP A 609 3.33 4.91 -1.96
N ALA A 610 4.67 5.01 -1.99
CA ALA A 610 5.38 6.28 -1.84
C ALA A 610 5.05 7.26 -2.98
N ALA A 611 4.99 6.78 -4.22
CA ALA A 611 4.60 7.60 -5.37
C ALA A 611 3.14 8.09 -5.24
N LEU A 612 2.20 7.21 -4.87
CA LEU A 612 0.80 7.56 -4.65
C LEU A 612 0.61 8.53 -3.48
N ALA A 613 1.41 8.42 -2.43
CA ALA A 613 1.40 9.39 -1.33
C ALA A 613 1.87 10.77 -1.82
N SER A 614 2.99 10.84 -2.53
CA SER A 614 3.52 12.08 -3.12
C SER A 614 2.51 12.77 -4.06
N MET A 615 1.86 12.00 -4.93
CA MET A 615 0.84 12.49 -5.88
C MET A 615 -0.42 13.06 -5.21
N GLN A 616 -0.70 12.68 -3.96
CA GLN A 616 -1.85 13.17 -3.20
C GLN A 616 -1.54 14.43 -2.37
N VAL A 617 -0.28 14.85 -2.27
CA VAL A 617 0.09 16.10 -1.59
C VAL A 617 -0.34 17.29 -2.44
N CYS A 618 -1.14 18.19 -1.89
CA CYS A 618 -1.62 19.36 -2.63
C CYS A 618 -0.51 20.37 -2.89
N ASN A 619 -0.52 21.09 -4.02
CA ASN A 619 0.46 22.15 -4.32
C ASN A 619 0.09 23.53 -3.73
N ARG A 620 -1.10 23.69 -3.13
CA ARG A 620 -1.60 24.96 -2.60
C ARG A 620 -0.67 25.63 -1.58
N ALA A 621 -0.23 24.89 -0.56
CA ALA A 621 0.61 25.44 0.50
C ALA A 621 2.03 25.75 -0.02
N ALA A 622 2.58 24.91 -0.90
CA ALA A 622 3.83 25.18 -1.59
C ALA A 622 3.77 26.45 -2.44
N ALA A 623 2.70 26.65 -3.22
CA ALA A 623 2.54 27.85 -4.03
C ALA A 623 2.52 29.12 -3.17
N ALA A 624 1.75 29.12 -2.08
CA ALA A 624 1.70 30.25 -1.14
C ALA A 624 3.08 30.54 -0.51
N CYS A 625 3.82 29.50 -0.13
CA CYS A 625 5.18 29.62 0.38
C CYS A 625 6.12 30.23 -0.66
N LEU A 626 6.12 29.71 -1.89
CA LEU A 626 6.97 30.21 -2.98
C LEU A 626 6.71 31.70 -3.25
N MET A 627 5.44 32.12 -3.33
CA MET A 627 5.06 33.52 -3.50
C MET A 627 5.55 34.40 -2.34
N ALA A 628 5.37 33.95 -1.10
CA ALA A 628 5.80 34.69 0.08
C ALA A 628 7.34 34.89 0.13
N HIS A 629 8.09 33.97 -0.47
CA HIS A 629 9.54 34.05 -0.61
C HIS A 629 10.00 34.73 -1.91
N GLY A 630 9.08 35.33 -2.68
CA GLY A 630 9.41 36.19 -3.82
C GLY A 630 9.51 35.47 -5.16
N ALA A 631 8.99 34.25 -5.28
CA ALA A 631 8.91 33.56 -6.56
C ALA A 631 8.06 34.36 -7.56
N ARG A 632 8.55 34.47 -8.79
CA ARG A 632 7.87 35.16 -9.92
C ARG A 632 7.62 34.25 -11.10
N ALA A 633 8.41 33.19 -11.21
CA ALA A 633 8.26 32.17 -12.23
C ALA A 633 8.01 30.82 -11.56
N CYS A 634 6.94 30.15 -11.96
CA CYS A 634 6.55 28.85 -11.43
C CYS A 634 5.85 28.01 -12.51
N THR A 635 6.00 26.70 -12.43
CA THR A 635 5.22 25.73 -13.19
C THR A 635 4.99 24.50 -12.33
N ASP A 636 3.89 23.79 -12.55
CA ASP A 636 3.73 22.44 -12.04
C ASP A 636 4.44 21.43 -12.96
N LEU A 637 5.01 20.38 -12.39
CA LEU A 637 5.69 19.34 -13.15
C LEU A 637 4.72 18.22 -13.55
N THR A 638 4.51 18.12 -14.87
CA THR A 638 3.58 17.17 -15.50
C THR A 638 4.23 16.41 -16.69
N GLY A 639 3.52 16.24 -17.80
CA GLY A 639 3.84 15.30 -18.88
C GLY A 639 5.17 15.53 -19.64
N PHE A 640 5.75 16.73 -19.61
CA PHE A 640 7.01 17.02 -20.30
C PHE A 640 8.28 16.72 -19.47
N GLY A 641 8.10 16.31 -18.22
CA GLY A 641 9.20 16.07 -17.28
C GLY A 641 9.92 17.36 -16.87
N LEU A 642 10.91 17.21 -15.98
CA LEU A 642 11.63 18.35 -15.40
C LEU A 642 12.29 19.23 -16.46
N LEU A 643 12.99 18.60 -17.43
CA LEU A 643 13.71 19.35 -18.44
C LEU A 643 12.77 20.14 -19.36
N GLY A 644 11.65 19.53 -19.78
CA GLY A 644 10.71 20.20 -20.67
C GLY A 644 10.10 21.44 -20.03
N HIS A 645 9.64 21.30 -18.79
CA HIS A 645 9.11 22.41 -18.02
C HIS A 645 10.15 23.50 -17.74
N LEU A 646 11.39 23.13 -17.39
CA LEU A 646 12.47 24.12 -17.20
C LEU A 646 12.78 24.89 -18.51
N VAL A 647 12.76 24.22 -19.67
CA VAL A 647 12.94 24.88 -20.97
C VAL A 647 11.79 25.82 -21.30
N GLU A 648 10.55 25.49 -20.91
CA GLU A 648 9.40 26.39 -21.04
C GLU A 648 9.51 27.63 -20.14
N MET A 649 10.29 27.58 -19.06
CA MET A 649 10.52 28.72 -18.17
C MET A 649 11.71 29.59 -18.60
N THR A 650 12.80 28.98 -19.06
CA THR A 650 14.03 29.72 -19.43
C THR A 650 13.84 30.55 -20.70
N LYS A 651 13.20 29.98 -21.72
CA LYS A 651 12.96 30.66 -23.02
C LYS A 651 12.22 31.99 -22.91
N PRO A 652 11.02 32.09 -22.31
CA PRO A 652 10.31 33.36 -22.19
C PRO A 652 10.99 34.33 -21.22
N SER A 653 11.84 33.83 -20.32
CA SER A 653 12.59 34.66 -19.37
C SER A 653 13.89 35.23 -19.96
N GLY A 654 14.37 34.72 -21.10
CA GLY A 654 15.65 35.16 -21.68
C GLY A 654 16.83 34.88 -20.75
N VAL A 655 16.86 33.67 -20.17
CA VAL A 655 17.89 33.24 -19.21
C VAL A 655 18.34 31.81 -19.52
N ASP A 656 19.46 31.42 -18.93
CA ASP A 656 19.93 30.04 -18.90
C ASP A 656 19.69 29.44 -17.51
N ALA A 657 19.87 28.12 -17.37
CA ALA A 657 19.78 27.45 -16.09
C ALA A 657 20.90 26.42 -15.90
N GLU A 658 21.42 26.35 -14.69
CA GLU A 658 22.28 25.30 -14.18
C GLU A 658 21.44 24.34 -13.35
N LEU A 659 21.56 23.03 -13.62
CA LEU A 659 20.86 21.98 -12.89
C LEU A 659 21.84 20.99 -12.27
N GLU A 660 21.77 20.83 -10.95
CA GLU A 660 22.59 19.90 -10.16
C GLU A 660 21.91 18.52 -10.07
N LEU A 661 22.47 17.53 -10.77
CA LEU A 661 21.81 16.22 -10.89
C LEU A 661 21.73 15.44 -9.57
N ASP A 662 22.75 15.55 -8.73
CA ASP A 662 22.78 14.90 -7.42
C ASP A 662 21.90 15.59 -6.37
N ALA A 663 21.50 16.84 -6.62
CA ALA A 663 20.56 17.57 -5.77
C ALA A 663 19.09 17.23 -6.06
N LEU A 664 18.81 16.49 -7.14
CA LEU A 664 17.45 16.16 -7.54
C LEU A 664 16.77 15.22 -6.54
N PRO A 665 15.64 15.62 -5.93
CA PRO A 665 14.86 14.74 -5.08
C PRO A 665 14.15 13.69 -5.96
N LEU A 666 14.32 12.41 -5.63
CA LEU A 666 13.76 11.30 -6.39
C LEU A 666 12.88 10.42 -5.53
N LEU A 667 11.85 9.84 -6.14
CA LEU A 667 11.04 8.81 -5.52
C LEU A 667 11.86 7.52 -5.36
N GLU A 668 11.61 6.78 -4.28
CA GLU A 668 12.23 5.46 -4.06
C GLU A 668 11.92 4.55 -5.25
N GLY A 669 12.93 3.85 -5.78
CA GLY A 669 12.79 2.96 -6.92
C GLY A 669 12.97 3.63 -8.29
N ALA A 670 12.90 4.97 -8.39
CA ALA A 670 12.98 5.65 -9.69
C ALA A 670 14.34 5.48 -10.37
N ARG A 671 15.45 5.52 -9.61
CA ARG A 671 16.79 5.25 -10.15
C ARG A 671 16.90 3.79 -10.62
N GLU A 672 16.37 2.87 -9.82
CA GLU A 672 16.41 1.43 -10.09
C GLU A 672 15.62 1.05 -11.33
N THR A 673 14.40 1.59 -11.50
CA THR A 673 13.57 1.31 -12.68
C THR A 673 14.15 1.95 -13.95
N ALA A 674 14.69 3.17 -13.85
CA ALA A 674 15.37 3.82 -14.96
C ALA A 674 16.65 3.07 -15.38
N ALA A 675 17.47 2.62 -14.41
CA ALA A 675 18.66 1.82 -14.67
C ALA A 675 18.33 0.47 -15.31
N ALA A 676 17.17 -0.12 -14.99
CA ALA A 676 16.65 -1.31 -15.65
C ALA A 676 16.06 -1.06 -17.06
N GLY A 677 16.11 0.19 -17.56
CA GLY A 677 15.54 0.58 -18.85
C GLY A 677 14.01 0.62 -18.88
N ILE A 678 13.36 0.61 -17.72
CA ILE A 678 11.90 0.69 -17.61
C ILE A 678 11.51 2.17 -17.55
N LEU A 679 11.16 2.72 -18.71
CA LEU A 679 10.80 4.13 -18.87
C LEU A 679 9.34 4.26 -19.31
N SER A 680 8.75 5.44 -19.05
CA SER A 680 7.42 5.77 -19.55
C SER A 680 7.35 5.75 -21.08
N SER A 681 6.18 5.41 -21.63
CA SER A 681 5.93 5.43 -23.08
C SER A 681 6.07 6.81 -23.72
N LEU A 682 5.90 7.89 -22.95
CA LEU A 682 6.10 9.27 -23.42
C LEU A 682 7.57 9.72 -23.34
N GLN A 683 8.40 9.05 -22.54
CA GLN A 683 9.79 9.44 -22.31
C GLN A 683 10.59 9.57 -23.61
N PRO A 684 10.49 8.67 -24.62
CA PRO A 684 11.25 8.82 -25.86
C PRO A 684 10.94 10.10 -26.63
N ALA A 685 9.73 10.64 -26.50
CA ALA A 685 9.38 11.94 -27.07
C ALA A 685 10.03 13.08 -26.27
N ASN A 686 10.00 13.02 -24.94
CA ASN A 686 10.64 14.00 -24.07
C ASN A 686 12.17 14.01 -24.24
N VAL A 687 12.82 12.88 -24.50
CA VAL A 687 14.27 12.79 -24.77
C VAL A 687 14.70 13.68 -25.94
N ARG A 688 13.81 14.00 -26.89
CA ARG A 688 14.13 14.94 -27.98
C ARG A 688 14.50 16.33 -27.46
N LEU A 689 14.07 16.69 -26.26
CA LEU A 689 14.42 17.93 -25.57
C LEU A 689 15.86 17.96 -25.05
N ARG A 690 16.60 16.85 -25.10
CA ARG A 690 18.04 16.83 -24.75
C ARG A 690 18.85 17.85 -25.55
N ARG A 691 18.39 18.21 -26.75
CA ARG A 691 18.97 19.29 -27.57
C ARG A 691 18.99 20.66 -26.90
N ALA A 692 18.31 20.85 -25.77
CA ALA A 692 18.36 22.06 -24.97
C ALA A 692 19.46 22.02 -23.88
N VAL A 693 20.21 20.92 -23.79
CA VAL A 693 21.29 20.71 -22.83
C VAL A 693 22.65 20.90 -23.50
N ARG A 694 23.50 21.74 -22.92
CA ARG A 694 24.85 22.09 -23.43
C ARG A 694 25.82 20.92 -23.39
N ASN A 695 25.92 20.26 -22.24
CA ASN A 695 26.94 19.25 -21.96
C ASN A 695 26.38 17.82 -21.89
N GLN A 696 25.53 17.46 -22.87
CA GLN A 696 24.85 16.16 -22.92
C GLN A 696 25.81 14.97 -22.78
N GLU A 697 26.93 14.99 -23.50
CA GLU A 697 27.88 13.87 -23.54
C GLU A 697 28.46 13.54 -22.17
N ALA A 698 28.71 14.56 -21.35
CA ALA A 698 29.21 14.37 -19.99
C ALA A 698 28.15 13.72 -19.08
N ALA A 699 26.86 13.99 -19.31
CA ALA A 699 25.76 13.52 -18.48
C ALA A 699 25.21 12.13 -18.86
N LEU A 700 25.60 11.57 -20.02
CA LEU A 700 25.01 10.33 -20.57
C LEU A 700 25.03 9.15 -19.60
N ASN A 701 26.09 9.02 -18.81
CA ASN A 701 26.29 7.92 -17.86
C ASN A 701 25.74 8.23 -16.46
N HIS A 702 25.22 9.43 -16.23
CA HIS A 702 24.71 9.80 -14.92
C HIS A 702 23.37 9.08 -14.64
N PRO A 703 23.21 8.34 -13.52
CA PRO A 703 22.02 7.53 -13.25
C PRO A 703 20.69 8.31 -13.24
N VAL A 704 20.75 9.61 -12.93
CA VAL A 704 19.58 10.50 -12.85
C VAL A 704 19.24 11.15 -14.20
N TYR A 705 20.17 11.19 -15.16
CA TYR A 705 19.97 11.87 -16.44
C TYR A 705 18.72 11.39 -17.19
N PRO A 706 18.38 10.08 -17.26
CA PRO A 706 17.13 9.62 -17.88
C PRO A 706 15.86 10.17 -17.22
N LEU A 707 15.92 10.49 -15.91
CA LEU A 707 14.77 10.96 -15.13
C LEU A 707 14.43 12.44 -15.40
N LEU A 708 15.34 13.21 -16.00
CA LEU A 708 15.05 14.58 -16.46
C LEU A 708 13.92 14.62 -17.50
N PHE A 709 13.78 13.53 -18.26
CA PHE A 709 12.81 13.35 -19.34
C PHE A 709 11.57 12.57 -18.89
N ASP A 710 11.54 12.10 -17.64
CA ASP A 710 10.46 11.28 -17.12
C ASP A 710 9.19 12.14 -16.96
N PRO A 711 8.07 11.79 -17.62
CA PRO A 711 6.81 12.50 -17.42
C PRO A 711 6.33 12.33 -15.99
N GLN A 712 5.84 13.42 -15.40
CA GLN A 712 5.31 13.40 -14.05
C GLN A 712 3.77 13.37 -14.05
N THR A 713 3.20 12.62 -13.11
CA THR A 713 1.77 12.68 -12.78
C THR A 713 1.63 13.34 -11.42
N ALA A 714 0.88 14.44 -11.34
CA ALA A 714 0.63 15.21 -10.12
C ALA A 714 1.93 15.57 -9.36
N GLY A 715 2.91 16.09 -10.12
CA GLY A 715 4.22 16.45 -9.60
C GLY A 715 4.20 17.65 -8.65
N GLY A 716 5.41 18.05 -8.25
CA GLY A 716 5.62 19.27 -7.47
C GLY A 716 5.59 20.52 -8.34
N LEU A 717 5.87 21.64 -7.71
CA LEU A 717 6.13 22.91 -8.36
C LEU A 717 7.63 23.07 -8.59
N LEU A 718 7.99 23.62 -9.74
CA LEU A 718 9.32 24.14 -10.05
C LEU A 718 9.23 25.67 -10.10
N ALA A 719 10.03 26.35 -9.29
CA ALA A 719 10.01 27.81 -9.22
C ALA A 719 11.41 28.43 -9.08
N GLY A 720 11.56 29.66 -9.59
CA GLY A 720 12.71 30.51 -9.32
C GLY A 720 12.45 31.39 -8.11
N VAL A 721 13.32 31.30 -7.09
CA VAL A 721 13.26 32.08 -5.84
C VAL A 721 14.55 32.88 -5.70
N PRO A 722 14.53 34.15 -5.24
CA PRO A 722 15.75 34.90 -4.94
C PRO A 722 16.72 34.10 -4.05
N ALA A 723 18.01 34.07 -4.40
CA ALA A 723 18.98 33.21 -3.74
C ALA A 723 19.11 33.43 -2.22
N ASP A 724 18.94 34.66 -1.76
CA ASP A 724 18.95 35.04 -0.35
C ASP A 724 17.74 34.52 0.44
N GLN A 725 16.64 34.21 -0.26
CA GLN A 725 15.41 33.66 0.33
C GLN A 725 15.30 32.14 0.25
N ALA A 726 16.17 31.47 -0.53
CA ALA A 726 16.06 30.06 -0.86
C ALA A 726 16.07 29.13 0.38
N GLU A 727 16.98 29.33 1.32
CA GLU A 727 17.09 28.48 2.52
C GLU A 727 15.88 28.64 3.45
N ALA A 728 15.40 29.88 3.62
CA ALA A 728 14.20 30.16 4.42
C ALA A 728 12.96 29.52 3.78
N CYS A 729 12.83 29.61 2.44
CA CYS A 729 11.76 28.97 1.69
C CYS A 729 11.80 27.45 1.85
N LEU A 730 12.97 26.82 1.77
CA LEU A 730 13.11 25.37 1.93
C LEU A 730 12.78 24.91 3.36
N ALA A 731 13.19 25.67 4.37
CA ALA A 731 12.85 25.38 5.76
C ALA A 731 11.33 25.42 5.98
N GLU A 732 10.65 26.43 5.42
CA GLU A 732 9.19 26.56 5.53
C GLU A 732 8.45 25.48 4.73
N LEU A 733 8.88 25.17 3.51
CA LEU A 733 8.32 24.06 2.71
C LEU A 733 8.40 22.73 3.48
N ARG A 734 9.53 22.43 4.13
CA ARG A 734 9.68 21.21 4.93
C ARG A 734 8.76 21.21 6.16
N ARG A 735 8.49 22.37 6.75
CA ARG A 735 7.52 22.53 7.86
C ARG A 735 6.07 22.33 7.40
N LEU A 736 5.78 22.62 6.13
CA LEU A 736 4.49 22.41 5.46
C LEU A 736 4.36 21.01 4.84
N ASP A 737 5.10 20.03 5.36
CA ASP A 737 5.12 18.62 4.92
C ASP A 737 5.67 18.35 3.50
N TYR A 738 6.36 19.32 2.88
CA TYR A 738 7.15 19.09 1.65
C TYR A 738 8.59 18.69 2.01
N SER A 739 8.75 17.55 2.69
CA SER A 739 10.04 17.07 3.24
C SER A 739 11.14 16.88 2.19
N HIS A 740 10.76 16.62 0.95
CA HIS A 740 11.66 16.42 -0.20
C HIS A 740 11.96 17.71 -0.98
N ALA A 741 11.48 18.87 -0.53
CA ALA A 741 11.78 20.14 -1.18
C ALA A 741 13.29 20.39 -1.21
N ALA A 742 13.79 20.72 -2.40
CA ALA A 742 15.22 20.88 -2.65
C ALA A 742 15.51 22.05 -3.59
N ARG A 743 16.66 22.69 -3.37
CA ARG A 743 17.30 23.52 -4.39
C ARG A 743 18.01 22.59 -5.37
N ILE A 744 17.64 22.67 -6.64
CA ILE A 744 18.13 21.77 -7.69
C ILE A 744 19.08 22.46 -8.67
N GLY A 745 19.39 23.73 -8.43
CA GLY A 745 20.28 24.51 -9.28
C GLY A 745 20.01 26.01 -9.20
N ARG A 746 20.43 26.75 -10.23
CA ARG A 746 20.29 28.21 -10.29
C ARG A 746 20.05 28.72 -11.70
N VAL A 747 19.45 29.90 -11.80
CA VAL A 747 19.27 30.63 -13.06
C VAL A 747 20.52 31.44 -13.36
N LEU A 748 20.95 31.42 -14.61
CA LEU A 748 22.12 32.13 -15.11
C LEU A 748 21.68 33.25 -16.07
N ALA A 749 22.53 34.24 -16.26
CA ALA A 749 22.36 35.16 -17.38
C ALA A 749 22.42 34.39 -18.71
N GLN A 750 21.63 34.82 -19.69
CA GLN A 750 21.63 34.20 -21.02
C GLN A 750 23.01 34.34 -21.67
N GLY A 751 23.61 33.21 -22.04
CA GLY A 751 24.84 33.13 -22.79
C GLY A 751 24.62 33.12 -24.31
N GLU A 752 25.71 32.90 -25.05
CA GLU A 752 25.70 32.83 -26.53
C GLU A 752 25.29 31.45 -27.07
N ALA A 753 25.35 30.41 -26.25
CA ALA A 753 24.97 29.06 -26.65
C ALA A 753 23.45 28.93 -26.82
N LEU A 754 23.03 28.20 -27.86
CA LEU A 754 21.62 28.00 -28.21
C LEU A 754 20.86 27.16 -27.17
N GLU A 755 21.57 26.25 -26.52
CA GLU A 755 21.05 25.37 -25.48
C GLU A 755 20.99 26.12 -24.15
N PRO A 756 19.83 26.31 -23.50
CA PRO A 756 19.74 27.12 -22.29
C PRO A 756 20.12 26.37 -21.00
N ILE A 757 20.29 25.04 -21.05
CA ILE A 757 20.47 24.22 -19.85
C ILE A 757 21.90 23.69 -19.75
N PHE A 758 22.54 23.88 -18.60
CA PHE A 758 23.82 23.27 -18.24
C PHE A 758 23.62 22.31 -17.06
N LEU A 759 24.24 21.13 -17.12
CA LEU A 759 24.14 20.13 -16.05
C LEU A 759 25.42 20.09 -15.21
N VAL A 760 25.26 20.12 -13.89
CA VAL A 760 26.33 19.86 -12.92
C VAL A 760 26.19 18.41 -12.47
N LEU A 761 27.31 17.67 -12.60
CA LEU A 761 27.38 16.22 -12.45
C LEU A 761 27.98 15.79 -11.13
#